data_AF-A0A9W8A7G9-F1
#
_entry.id   AF-A0A9W8A7G9-F1
#
_cell.length_a   1.000
_cell.length_b   1.000
_cell.length_c   1.000
_cell.angle_alpha   90.00
_cell.angle_beta   90.00
_cell.angle_gamma   90.00
#
_symmetry.space_group_name_H-M   'P 1'
#
loop_
_entity.id
_entity.type
_entity.pdbx_description
1 polymer ?
#
loop_
_entity_poly.entity_id
_entity_poly.type
_entity_poly.pdbx_seq_one_letter_code
_entity_poly.pdbx_strand_id
1 'polypeptide(L)'
;MDSKQVPGGYDVSSRPPKIKNKNPAPVQITAEQLLREIQERRDVKPKEPQQRVMDGEELDEYRQRKRKTFEDAIRFNRLKIGTWLRYAAWEQTQGELQRARSIYERALDVDPRNQTILIKYTEMEMKHRNINLARNLYDRAITILPRVDQFWYRYTYMEELLDNVHGARQIFERWMQWEPEEDAWNAYIKFELRYHEVENAEAIYERLVYVHPKPKNWISWAKFEEEQNHIDRVREIYEMAIEHLGETHIDQKIFIAFAKFECRLQEYERARVIYKYGLDVLPKNKSQGIYDQYTQFEKQYGDTDGIESVITSKRRVKYEADLKEDPKNYDVWIDYLRLEEETGNIAAIRNLYERAVAEYPPIEEKQLWRRYIYLWLFYAVFEESVARDVDRARKVYLACIQNMPHKKFTFSKLWLNYAYFEIRQLNVDTARKALGQAIGMQPKNKTFKGYIELEVQLREFDRVRKLYEKFLEFDSTNCSTWMEYANIEKLLGEIDRARALYEIAIDQEALDMPELIWKSYIDFEVEEEEYARARALYERLLESTSHVKVWVSYAQFETSVPSSGDKADTSSQTARARKVFERAYKHFKESNQKDERVLLLEAWQEFETEYGTSEQIKAVEVKLPKRVKKRRQLENGSWEEYFDYIFPDDQDQKPNLKLLNMAHQWKQKMEAMKKEKQTD
;
A
#
# COMPACT_ATOMS: atom_id res chain seq x y z
N MET A 1 -91.90 46.93 -2.53
CA MET A 1 -91.46 46.80 -1.13
C MET A 1 -90.80 45.46 -0.93
N ASP A 2 -89.56 45.31 -0.55
CA ASP A 2 -88.35 46.06 -0.82
C ASP A 2 -87.19 45.06 -0.61
N SER A 3 -86.16 45.25 -1.42
CA SER A 3 -84.76 44.85 -1.18
C SER A 3 -84.37 43.38 -0.97
N LYS A 4 -84.78 42.42 -1.83
CA LYS A 4 -84.07 41.13 -1.94
C LYS A 4 -84.07 40.55 -3.35
N GLN A 5 -83.27 41.14 -4.24
CA GLN A 5 -82.65 40.43 -5.37
C GLN A 5 -81.54 41.29 -5.96
N VAL A 6 -80.30 40.89 -5.72
CA VAL A 6 -79.12 41.33 -6.50
C VAL A 6 -78.78 40.18 -7.46
N PRO A 7 -78.42 40.43 -8.73
CA PRO A 7 -78.10 39.38 -9.68
C PRO A 7 -76.87 38.57 -9.21
N GLY A 8 -77.07 37.30 -8.85
CA GLY A 8 -75.96 36.45 -8.39
C GLY A 8 -76.34 35.22 -7.54
N GLY A 9 -77.60 35.08 -7.08
CA GLY A 9 -78.09 33.79 -6.57
C GLY A 9 -77.39 33.20 -5.35
N TYR A 10 -76.89 34.02 -4.41
CA TYR A 10 -76.34 33.53 -3.14
C TYR A 10 -77.12 34.02 -1.92
N ASP A 11 -77.42 33.05 -1.05
CA ASP A 11 -78.23 33.14 0.16
C ASP A 11 -77.41 33.68 1.35
N VAL A 12 -77.98 34.62 2.11
CA VAL A 12 -77.30 35.34 3.22
C VAL A 12 -77.02 34.44 4.45
N SER A 13 -77.47 33.18 4.42
CA SER A 13 -77.40 32.21 5.52
C SER A 13 -76.22 31.23 5.44
N SER A 14 -75.42 31.24 4.37
CA SER A 14 -74.22 30.40 4.27
C SER A 14 -72.98 31.15 4.79
N ARG A 15 -72.35 30.63 5.86
CA ARG A 15 -71.03 31.13 6.30
C ARG A 15 -70.11 31.13 5.07
N PRO A 16 -69.41 32.24 4.76
CA PRO A 16 -68.52 32.27 3.62
C PRO A 16 -67.57 31.08 3.70
N PRO A 17 -67.34 30.35 2.58
CA PRO A 17 -66.48 29.17 2.61
C PRO A 17 -65.14 29.57 3.24
N LYS A 18 -64.76 28.92 4.35
CA LYS A 18 -63.45 29.15 4.98
C LYS A 18 -62.40 28.88 3.90
N ILE A 19 -61.80 29.95 3.39
CA ILE A 19 -60.72 29.87 2.42
C ILE A 19 -59.59 29.13 3.14
N LYS A 20 -59.45 27.83 2.85
CA LYS A 20 -58.40 27.01 3.46
C LYS A 20 -57.10 27.44 2.80
N ASN A 21 -56.20 28.00 3.58
CA ASN A 21 -54.86 28.28 3.11
C ASN A 21 -54.20 26.93 2.72
N LYS A 22 -53.88 26.76 1.45
CA LYS A 22 -53.22 25.57 0.90
C LYS A 22 -51.70 25.72 0.84
N ASN A 23 -51.17 26.82 1.39
CA ASN A 23 -49.74 26.99 1.54
C ASN A 23 -49.17 25.84 2.40
N PRO A 24 -47.95 25.36 2.10
CA PRO A 24 -47.32 24.33 2.88
C PRO A 24 -47.27 24.75 4.35
N ALA A 25 -47.75 23.88 5.24
CA ALA A 25 -47.70 24.13 6.67
C ALA A 25 -46.23 24.26 7.12
N PRO A 26 -45.90 25.23 8.01
CA PRO A 26 -44.53 25.46 8.44
C PRO A 26 -43.96 24.28 9.24
N VAL A 27 -44.84 23.48 9.86
CA VAL A 27 -44.49 22.24 10.56
C VAL A 27 -45.19 21.09 9.87
N GLN A 28 -44.42 20.14 9.36
CA GLN A 28 -44.95 18.89 8.83
C GLN A 28 -45.13 17.93 10.00
N ILE A 29 -46.35 17.41 10.18
CA ILE A 29 -46.64 16.44 11.25
C ILE A 29 -45.80 15.19 10.97
N THR A 30 -44.91 14.87 11.88
CA THR A 30 -44.07 13.66 11.81
C THR A 30 -44.73 12.51 12.55
N ALA A 31 -44.34 11.28 12.23
CA ALA A 31 -44.80 10.09 12.95
C ALA A 31 -44.46 10.15 14.45
N GLU A 32 -43.34 10.79 14.82
CA GLU A 32 -42.95 11.03 16.21
C GLU A 32 -44.00 11.84 16.98
N GLN A 33 -44.51 12.91 16.36
CA GLN A 33 -45.48 13.80 17.00
C GLN A 33 -46.80 13.07 17.30
N LEU A 34 -47.23 12.19 16.39
CA LEU A 34 -48.42 11.35 16.58
C LEU A 34 -48.21 10.32 17.69
N LEU A 35 -47.04 9.65 17.76
CA LEU A 35 -46.74 8.69 18.81
C LEU A 35 -46.69 9.36 20.19
N ARG A 36 -46.15 10.58 20.26
CA ARG A 36 -46.14 11.39 21.48
C ARG A 36 -47.55 11.74 21.95
N GLU A 37 -48.42 12.17 21.03
CA GLU A 37 -49.81 12.49 21.35
C GLU A 37 -50.60 11.24 21.80
N ILE A 38 -50.33 10.08 21.21
CA ILE A 38 -50.91 8.79 21.65
C ILE A 38 -50.46 8.43 23.07
N GLN A 39 -49.18 8.64 23.39
CA GLN A 39 -48.65 8.39 24.73
C GLN A 39 -49.32 9.32 25.77
N GLU A 40 -49.48 10.60 25.44
CA GLU A 40 -50.11 11.61 26.31
C GLU A 40 -51.61 11.35 26.52
N ARG A 41 -52.30 10.81 25.51
CA ARG A 41 -53.72 10.42 25.58
C ARG A 41 -53.96 9.03 26.16
N ARG A 42 -52.92 8.30 26.54
CA ARG A 42 -53.10 6.98 27.15
C ARG A 42 -53.72 7.13 28.53
N ASP A 43 -54.99 6.75 28.66
CA ASP A 43 -55.70 6.76 29.94
C ASP A 43 -54.90 5.98 31.00
N VAL A 44 -54.45 6.72 32.03
CA VAL A 44 -53.77 6.11 33.17
C VAL A 44 -54.84 5.40 34.00
N LYS A 45 -54.68 4.09 34.21
CA LYS A 45 -55.58 3.34 35.10
C LYS A 45 -55.65 4.06 36.46
N PRO A 46 -56.86 4.35 36.99
CA PRO A 46 -56.98 5.05 38.26
C PRO A 46 -56.29 4.25 39.36
N LYS A 47 -55.45 4.90 40.16
CA LYS A 47 -54.84 4.27 41.34
C LYS A 47 -55.93 3.98 42.37
N GLU A 48 -55.95 2.77 42.93
CA GLU A 48 -56.86 2.42 44.01
C GLU A 48 -56.70 3.40 45.20
N PRO A 49 -57.80 3.78 45.88
CA PRO A 49 -57.73 4.68 47.03
C PRO A 49 -56.91 4.05 48.15
N GLN A 50 -56.10 4.85 48.85
CA GLN A 50 -55.32 4.38 49.99
C GLN A 50 -56.23 4.06 51.17
N GLN A 51 -56.47 2.76 51.43
CA GLN A 51 -57.19 2.28 52.61
C GLN A 51 -56.19 2.00 53.74
N ARG A 52 -56.43 2.56 54.94
CA ARG A 52 -55.69 2.20 56.16
C ARG A 52 -56.38 1.00 56.80
N VAL A 53 -55.61 -0.03 57.14
CA VAL A 53 -56.10 -1.22 57.83
C VAL A 53 -56.05 -0.94 59.33
N MET A 54 -57.20 -0.99 60.01
CA MET A 54 -57.31 -0.61 61.43
C MET A 54 -57.33 -1.85 62.34
N ASP A 55 -58.07 -2.89 61.93
CA ASP A 55 -58.34 -4.07 62.77
C ASP A 55 -57.76 -5.36 62.20
N GLY A 56 -57.62 -6.38 63.07
CA GLY A 56 -57.16 -7.72 62.67
C GLY A 56 -58.10 -8.41 61.68
N GLU A 57 -59.42 -8.17 61.80
CA GLU A 57 -60.42 -8.70 60.87
C GLU A 57 -60.29 -8.06 59.47
N GLU A 58 -60.07 -6.75 59.40
CA GLU A 58 -59.80 -6.05 58.13
C GLU A 58 -58.48 -6.50 57.49
N LEU A 59 -57.46 -6.79 58.31
CA LEU A 59 -56.18 -7.34 57.86
C LEU A 59 -56.37 -8.74 57.25
N ASP A 60 -57.17 -9.59 57.90
CA ASP A 60 -57.45 -10.94 57.42
C ASP A 60 -58.32 -10.94 56.16
N GLU A 61 -59.27 -10.01 56.04
CA GLU A 61 -60.02 -9.82 54.81
C GLU A 61 -59.11 -9.35 53.67
N TYR A 62 -58.24 -8.36 53.92
CA TYR A 62 -57.23 -7.93 52.97
C TYR A 62 -56.33 -9.08 52.53
N ARG A 63 -55.86 -9.89 53.49
CA ARG A 63 -55.06 -11.09 53.21
C ARG A 63 -55.82 -12.09 52.37
N GLN A 64 -57.09 -12.36 52.68
CA GLN A 64 -57.90 -13.31 51.94
C GLN A 64 -58.15 -12.85 50.50
N ARG A 65 -58.48 -11.56 50.29
CA ARG A 65 -58.64 -10.98 48.95
C ARG A 65 -57.33 -11.11 48.15
N LYS A 66 -56.20 -10.73 48.72
CA LYS A 66 -54.88 -10.83 48.04
C LYS A 66 -54.50 -12.29 47.77
N ARG A 67 -54.66 -13.20 48.72
CA ARG A 67 -54.43 -14.64 48.53
C ARG A 67 -55.27 -15.19 47.40
N LYS A 68 -56.57 -14.87 47.36
CA LYS A 68 -57.45 -15.27 46.27
C LYS A 68 -56.95 -14.75 44.92
N THR A 69 -56.53 -13.49 44.82
CA THR A 69 -55.97 -12.97 43.56
C THR A 69 -54.70 -13.68 43.12
N PHE A 70 -53.82 -14.05 44.06
CA PHE A 70 -52.59 -14.79 43.75
C PHE A 70 -52.87 -16.25 43.40
N GLU A 71 -53.74 -16.94 44.14
CA GLU A 71 -54.12 -18.33 43.87
C GLU A 71 -54.91 -18.46 42.56
N ASP A 72 -55.80 -17.51 42.25
CA ASP A 72 -56.47 -17.46 40.95
C ASP A 72 -55.43 -17.20 39.84
N ALA A 73 -54.49 -16.27 40.03
CA ALA A 73 -53.42 -16.01 39.06
C ALA A 73 -52.52 -17.24 38.84
N ILE A 74 -52.21 -18.00 39.89
CA ILE A 74 -51.44 -19.25 39.83
C ILE A 74 -52.27 -20.36 39.16
N ARG A 75 -53.56 -20.44 39.44
CA ARG A 75 -54.47 -21.41 38.80
C ARG A 75 -54.55 -21.17 37.30
N PHE A 76 -54.67 -19.91 36.88
CA PHE A 76 -54.69 -19.56 35.46
C PHE A 76 -53.32 -19.71 34.79
N ASN A 77 -52.23 -19.36 35.48
CA ASN A 77 -50.88 -19.35 34.93
C ASN A 77 -49.88 -20.08 35.85
N ARG A 78 -50.02 -21.41 35.92
CA ARG A 78 -49.21 -22.26 36.81
C ARG A 78 -47.70 -22.17 36.55
N LEU A 79 -47.29 -22.02 35.28
CA LEU A 79 -45.88 -22.01 34.87
C LEU A 79 -45.17 -20.67 35.14
N LYS A 80 -45.91 -19.59 35.38
CA LYS A 80 -45.31 -18.26 35.53
C LYS A 80 -44.68 -18.13 36.90
N ILE A 81 -43.40 -18.50 37.03
CA ILE A 81 -42.65 -18.41 38.30
C ILE A 81 -42.72 -17.03 38.96
N GLY A 82 -42.78 -15.95 38.16
CA GLY A 82 -42.91 -14.59 38.69
C GLY A 82 -44.14 -14.35 39.57
N THR A 83 -45.26 -15.07 39.37
CA THR A 83 -46.44 -14.96 40.26
C THR A 83 -46.20 -15.70 41.57
N TRP A 84 -45.56 -16.87 41.54
CA TRP A 84 -45.14 -17.61 42.73
C TRP A 84 -44.18 -16.81 43.60
N LEU A 85 -43.14 -16.22 43.01
CA LEU A 85 -42.16 -15.41 43.73
C LEU A 85 -42.79 -14.16 44.37
N ARG A 86 -43.70 -13.48 43.66
CA ARG A 86 -44.42 -12.33 44.22
C ARG A 86 -45.36 -12.75 45.35
N TYR A 87 -46.02 -13.90 45.22
CA TYR A 87 -46.91 -14.40 46.26
C TYR A 87 -46.12 -14.79 47.52
N ALA A 88 -45.02 -15.52 47.36
CA ALA A 88 -44.15 -15.90 48.47
C ALA A 88 -43.50 -14.68 49.15
N ALA A 89 -43.02 -13.69 48.37
CA ALA A 89 -42.52 -12.43 48.91
C ALA A 89 -43.60 -11.62 49.63
N TRP A 90 -44.86 -11.69 49.20
CA TRP A 90 -45.97 -11.04 49.89
C TRP A 90 -46.29 -11.73 51.21
N GLU A 91 -46.36 -13.07 51.29
CA GLU A 91 -46.53 -13.76 52.60
C GLU A 91 -45.33 -13.51 53.52
N GLN A 92 -44.12 -13.32 52.97
CA GLN A 92 -42.94 -12.90 53.74
C GLN A 92 -43.16 -11.52 54.40
N THR A 93 -43.73 -10.54 53.69
CA THR A 93 -44.03 -9.23 54.31
C THR A 93 -45.14 -9.31 55.35
N GLN A 94 -46.00 -10.33 55.29
CA GLN A 94 -47.02 -10.60 56.30
C GLN A 94 -46.48 -11.31 57.56
N GLY A 95 -45.23 -11.82 57.53
CA GLY A 95 -44.64 -12.59 58.63
C GLY A 95 -45.05 -14.07 58.68
N GLU A 96 -45.86 -14.54 57.73
CA GLU A 96 -46.38 -15.91 57.66
C GLU A 96 -45.39 -16.86 56.96
N LEU A 97 -44.28 -17.15 57.64
CA LEU A 97 -43.16 -17.92 57.07
C LEU A 97 -43.55 -19.35 56.66
N GLN A 98 -44.43 -20.00 57.42
CA GLN A 98 -44.85 -21.37 57.12
C GLN A 98 -45.65 -21.46 55.82
N ARG A 99 -46.44 -20.43 55.51
CA ARG A 99 -47.16 -20.34 54.23
C ARG A 99 -46.21 -19.99 53.09
N ALA A 100 -45.26 -19.09 53.32
CA ALA A 100 -44.22 -18.79 52.35
C ALA A 100 -43.44 -20.06 51.95
N ARG A 101 -43.07 -20.91 52.92
CA ARG A 101 -42.46 -22.24 52.67
C ARG A 101 -43.35 -23.13 51.83
N SER A 102 -44.62 -23.25 52.19
CA SER A 102 -45.59 -24.05 51.43
C SER A 102 -45.70 -23.57 49.98
N ILE A 103 -45.67 -22.26 49.74
CA ILE A 103 -45.71 -21.68 48.39
C ILE A 103 -44.42 -21.97 47.63
N TYR A 104 -43.26 -21.87 48.28
CA TYR A 104 -41.97 -22.20 47.65
C TYR A 104 -41.87 -23.70 47.32
N GLU A 105 -42.29 -24.59 48.22
CA GLU A 105 -42.31 -26.04 47.94
C GLU A 105 -43.29 -26.37 46.80
N ARG A 106 -44.49 -25.78 46.80
CA ARG A 106 -45.44 -25.92 45.68
C ARG A 106 -44.87 -25.37 44.37
N ALA A 107 -44.08 -24.29 44.41
CA ALA A 107 -43.43 -23.73 43.24
C ALA A 107 -42.32 -24.67 42.73
N LEU A 108 -41.57 -25.30 43.64
CA LEU A 108 -40.57 -26.30 43.30
C LEU A 108 -41.19 -27.60 42.79
N ASP A 109 -42.38 -28.00 43.24
CA ASP A 109 -43.12 -29.13 42.65
C ASP A 109 -43.51 -28.87 41.19
N VAL A 110 -43.69 -27.60 40.81
CA VAL A 110 -43.97 -27.21 39.42
C VAL A 110 -42.70 -27.17 38.58
N ASP A 111 -41.64 -26.54 39.10
CA ASP A 111 -40.35 -26.45 38.43
C ASP A 111 -39.20 -26.65 39.44
N PRO A 112 -38.75 -27.90 39.63
CA PRO A 112 -37.70 -28.22 40.60
C PRO A 112 -36.33 -27.68 40.20
N ARG A 113 -36.13 -27.36 38.91
CA ARG A 113 -34.83 -26.95 38.36
C ARG A 113 -34.64 -25.44 38.34
N ASN A 114 -35.66 -24.69 38.76
CA ASN A 114 -35.58 -23.24 38.72
C ASN A 114 -34.62 -22.69 39.77
N GLN A 115 -33.52 -22.12 39.29
CA GLN A 115 -32.50 -21.55 40.16
C GLN A 115 -33.02 -20.38 41.00
N THR A 116 -33.87 -19.54 40.40
CA THR A 116 -34.36 -18.32 41.05
C THR A 116 -35.29 -18.62 42.22
N ILE A 117 -36.09 -19.69 42.15
CA ILE A 117 -36.97 -20.12 43.23
C ILE A 117 -36.13 -20.59 44.42
N LEU A 118 -35.18 -21.48 44.18
CA LEU A 118 -34.28 -22.01 45.23
C LEU A 118 -33.49 -20.88 45.89
N ILE A 119 -32.93 -19.96 45.10
CA ILE A 119 -32.20 -18.79 45.61
C ILE A 119 -33.10 -17.89 46.47
N LYS A 120 -34.31 -17.58 46.01
CA LYS A 120 -35.22 -16.72 46.79
C LYS A 120 -35.73 -17.41 48.05
N TYR A 121 -35.88 -18.73 47.99
CA TYR A 121 -36.27 -19.53 49.14
C TYR A 121 -35.14 -19.61 50.19
N THR A 122 -33.89 -19.85 49.77
CA THR A 122 -32.73 -19.82 50.69
C THR A 122 -32.50 -18.42 51.25
N GLU A 123 -32.59 -17.36 50.42
CA GLU A 123 -32.51 -15.97 50.87
C GLU A 123 -33.58 -15.63 51.93
N MET A 124 -34.78 -16.19 51.80
CA MET A 124 -35.85 -16.00 52.78
C MET A 124 -35.47 -16.64 54.11
N GLU A 125 -35.07 -17.92 54.13
CA GLU A 125 -34.67 -18.59 55.38
C GLU A 125 -33.43 -17.96 56.02
N MET A 126 -32.48 -17.48 55.22
CA MET A 126 -31.31 -16.73 55.70
C MET A 126 -31.72 -15.41 56.39
N LYS A 127 -32.62 -14.63 55.78
CA LYS A 127 -33.11 -13.37 56.38
C LYS A 127 -33.83 -13.60 57.71
N HIS A 128 -34.51 -14.72 57.86
CA HIS A 128 -35.25 -15.07 59.08
C HIS A 128 -34.43 -15.90 60.08
N ARG A 129 -33.11 -16.02 59.88
CA ARG A 129 -32.15 -16.69 60.78
C ARG A 129 -32.40 -18.20 60.98
N ASN A 130 -33.10 -18.87 60.05
CA ASN A 130 -33.33 -20.31 60.11
C ASN A 130 -32.18 -21.06 59.41
N ILE A 131 -31.03 -21.12 60.07
CA ILE A 131 -29.77 -21.63 59.48
C ILE A 131 -29.88 -23.11 59.08
N ASN A 132 -30.46 -23.96 59.94
CA ASN A 132 -30.54 -25.41 59.66
C ASN A 132 -31.44 -25.72 58.45
N LEU A 133 -32.54 -24.98 58.29
CA LEU A 133 -33.41 -25.12 57.13
C LEU A 133 -32.71 -24.59 55.86
N ALA A 134 -31.96 -23.50 55.97
CA ALA A 134 -31.14 -23.00 54.87
C ALA A 134 -30.07 -24.03 54.45
N ARG A 135 -29.40 -24.69 55.41
CA ARG A 135 -28.45 -25.79 55.14
C ARG A 135 -29.11 -26.95 54.40
N ASN A 136 -30.23 -27.45 54.90
CA ASN A 136 -30.97 -28.53 54.24
C ASN A 136 -31.41 -28.14 52.83
N LEU A 137 -31.81 -26.88 52.63
CA LEU A 137 -32.23 -26.38 51.33
C LEU A 137 -31.06 -26.22 50.36
N TYR A 138 -29.90 -25.74 50.82
CA TYR A 138 -28.68 -25.70 50.01
C TYR A 138 -28.18 -27.10 49.67
N ASP A 139 -28.20 -28.05 50.62
CA ASP A 139 -27.81 -29.44 50.38
C ASP A 139 -28.76 -30.11 49.37
N ARG A 140 -30.07 -29.84 49.47
CA ARG A 140 -31.04 -30.23 48.45
C ARG A 140 -30.74 -29.57 47.10
N ALA A 141 -30.39 -28.28 47.06
CA ALA A 141 -30.11 -27.55 45.84
C ALA A 141 -28.87 -28.08 45.10
N ILE A 142 -27.76 -28.33 45.81
CA ILE A 142 -26.53 -28.90 45.21
C ILE A 142 -26.74 -30.35 44.76
N THR A 143 -27.62 -31.10 45.42
CA THR A 143 -27.94 -32.48 45.03
C THR A 143 -28.78 -32.52 43.75
N ILE A 144 -29.75 -31.60 43.59
CA ILE A 144 -30.61 -31.54 42.40
C ILE A 144 -29.87 -30.88 41.22
N LEU A 145 -29.08 -29.83 41.49
CA LEU A 145 -28.41 -29.01 40.49
C LEU A 145 -26.91 -28.86 40.79
N PRO A 146 -26.11 -29.94 40.70
CA PRO A 146 -24.69 -29.91 41.04
C PRO A 146 -23.84 -29.06 40.09
N ARG A 147 -24.30 -28.83 38.85
CA ARG A 147 -23.58 -28.03 37.83
C ARG A 147 -23.77 -26.52 37.96
N VAL A 148 -24.62 -26.06 38.88
CA VAL A 148 -24.92 -24.63 39.03
C VAL A 148 -24.04 -24.06 40.13
N ASP A 149 -22.94 -23.44 39.73
CA ASP A 149 -21.91 -22.90 40.64
C ASP A 149 -22.46 -21.88 41.63
N GLN A 150 -23.52 -21.15 41.26
CA GLN A 150 -24.13 -20.14 42.12
C GLN A 150 -24.61 -20.71 43.46
N PHE A 151 -25.05 -21.97 43.52
CA PHE A 151 -25.45 -22.61 44.78
C PHE A 151 -24.25 -22.94 45.64
N TRP A 152 -23.19 -23.48 45.05
CA TRP A 152 -21.94 -23.79 45.74
C TRP A 152 -21.33 -22.53 46.35
N TYR A 153 -21.19 -21.45 45.58
CA TYR A 153 -20.67 -20.17 46.09
C TYR A 153 -21.49 -19.61 47.25
N ARG A 154 -22.82 -19.64 47.14
CA ARG A 154 -23.70 -19.12 48.21
C ARG A 154 -23.65 -20.01 49.45
N TYR A 155 -23.48 -21.32 49.27
CA TYR A 155 -23.44 -22.26 50.38
C TYR A 155 -22.10 -22.21 51.12
N THR A 156 -20.98 -22.17 50.41
CA THR A 156 -19.64 -21.98 51.01
C THR A 156 -19.54 -20.62 51.69
N TYR A 157 -20.03 -19.55 51.04
CA TYR A 157 -20.09 -18.23 51.65
C TYR A 157 -20.97 -18.18 52.90
N MET A 158 -22.08 -18.93 52.93
CA MET A 158 -22.92 -19.01 54.13
C MET A 158 -22.19 -19.70 55.29
N GLU A 159 -21.51 -20.82 55.06
CA GLU A 159 -20.73 -21.48 56.13
C GLU A 159 -19.51 -20.64 56.56
N GLU A 160 -18.89 -19.89 55.65
CA GLU A 160 -17.82 -18.94 55.96
C GLU A 160 -18.33 -17.79 56.84
N LEU A 161 -19.51 -17.23 56.55
CA LEU A 161 -20.15 -16.22 57.41
C LEU A 161 -20.52 -16.73 58.81
N LEU A 162 -20.66 -18.05 58.96
CA LEU A 162 -20.93 -18.71 60.23
C LEU A 162 -19.63 -19.17 60.94
N ASP A 163 -18.47 -18.79 60.40
CA ASP A 163 -17.12 -19.20 60.84
C ASP A 163 -16.91 -20.72 60.89
N ASN A 164 -17.72 -21.49 60.15
CA ASN A 164 -17.60 -22.94 60.06
C ASN A 164 -16.64 -23.35 58.93
N VAL A 165 -15.33 -23.13 59.17
CA VAL A 165 -14.26 -23.39 58.19
C VAL A 165 -14.23 -24.86 57.75
N HIS A 166 -14.40 -25.79 58.70
CA HIS A 166 -14.41 -27.23 58.38
C HIS A 166 -15.60 -27.62 57.50
N GLY A 167 -16.79 -27.08 57.79
CA GLY A 167 -17.97 -27.28 56.95
C GLY A 167 -17.79 -26.70 55.54
N ALA A 168 -17.22 -25.50 55.44
CA ALA A 168 -16.91 -24.88 54.15
C ALA A 168 -15.93 -25.75 53.33
N ARG A 169 -14.85 -26.27 53.94
CA ARG A 169 -13.92 -27.22 53.29
C ARG A 169 -14.62 -28.47 52.81
N GLN A 170 -15.49 -29.07 53.63
CA GLN A 170 -16.24 -30.26 53.22
C GLN A 170 -17.13 -29.99 52.00
N ILE A 171 -17.73 -28.80 51.92
CA ILE A 171 -18.54 -28.39 50.77
C ILE A 171 -17.64 -28.18 49.55
N PHE A 172 -16.49 -27.53 49.68
CA PHE A 172 -15.53 -27.38 48.60
C PHE A 172 -15.01 -28.74 48.09
N GLU A 173 -14.66 -29.69 48.97
CA GLU A 173 -14.25 -31.03 48.57
C GLU A 173 -15.38 -31.77 47.84
N ARG A 174 -16.62 -31.68 48.32
CA ARG A 174 -17.80 -32.21 47.60
C ARG A 174 -17.99 -31.54 46.24
N TRP A 175 -17.67 -30.25 46.12
CA TRP A 175 -17.77 -29.53 44.85
C TRP A 175 -16.69 -30.01 43.87
N MET A 176 -15.45 -30.19 44.34
CA MET A 176 -14.32 -30.63 43.51
C MET A 176 -14.49 -32.06 42.98
N GLN A 177 -15.27 -32.91 43.65
CA GLN A 177 -15.66 -34.23 43.12
C GLN A 177 -16.43 -34.16 41.80
N TRP A 178 -17.08 -33.03 41.49
CA TRP A 178 -17.80 -32.81 40.24
C TRP A 178 -16.93 -32.19 39.13
N GLU A 179 -15.64 -31.97 39.40
CA GLU A 179 -14.69 -31.35 38.48
C GLU A 179 -15.22 -30.02 37.88
N PRO A 180 -15.52 -29.02 38.72
CA PRO A 180 -16.14 -27.77 38.29
C PRO A 180 -15.18 -26.89 37.48
N GLU A 181 -15.71 -25.79 36.93
CA GLU A 181 -14.93 -24.84 36.12
C GLU A 181 -13.78 -24.17 36.91
N GLU A 182 -12.83 -23.54 36.20
CA GLU A 182 -11.62 -22.92 36.76
C GLU A 182 -11.91 -21.94 37.90
N ASP A 183 -13.01 -21.18 37.80
CA ASP A 183 -13.40 -20.18 38.80
C ASP A 183 -13.78 -20.79 40.15
N ALA A 184 -14.26 -22.04 40.17
CA ALA A 184 -14.57 -22.78 41.39
C ALA A 184 -13.30 -23.12 42.17
N TRP A 185 -12.30 -23.66 41.47
CA TRP A 185 -11.00 -23.99 42.03
C TRP A 185 -10.27 -22.75 42.52
N ASN A 186 -10.27 -21.67 41.73
CA ASN A 186 -9.70 -20.38 42.13
C ASN A 186 -10.36 -19.82 43.39
N ALA A 187 -11.67 -20.04 43.59
CA ALA A 187 -12.36 -19.62 44.80
C ALA A 187 -11.97 -20.47 46.02
N TYR A 188 -11.72 -21.77 45.84
CA TYR A 188 -11.24 -22.64 46.91
C TYR A 188 -9.79 -22.29 47.31
N ILE A 189 -8.92 -22.05 46.33
CA ILE A 189 -7.56 -21.56 46.58
C ILE A 189 -7.59 -20.24 47.33
N LYS A 190 -8.39 -19.27 46.88
CA LYS A 190 -8.56 -17.98 47.58
C LYS A 190 -9.13 -18.17 49.00
N PHE A 191 -9.93 -19.20 49.24
CA PHE A 191 -10.44 -19.52 50.57
C PHE A 191 -9.31 -20.00 51.49
N GLU A 192 -8.50 -20.96 51.08
CA GLU A 192 -7.36 -21.41 51.90
C GLU A 192 -6.32 -20.30 52.12
N LEU A 193 -6.10 -19.42 51.13
CA LEU A 193 -5.22 -18.26 51.28
C LEU A 193 -5.74 -17.23 52.30
N ARG A 194 -7.06 -17.10 52.49
CA ARG A 194 -7.62 -16.24 53.55
C ARG A 194 -7.28 -16.77 54.95
N TYR A 195 -7.10 -18.08 55.09
CA TYR A 195 -6.75 -18.73 56.35
C TYR A 195 -5.25 -19.04 56.49
N HIS A 196 -4.41 -18.59 55.55
CA HIS A 196 -2.96 -18.82 55.53
C HIS A 196 -2.52 -20.29 55.42
N GLU A 197 -3.38 -21.15 54.87
CA GLU A 197 -3.09 -22.57 54.69
C GLU A 197 -2.46 -22.81 53.30
N VAL A 198 -1.16 -22.49 53.19
CA VAL A 198 -0.41 -22.55 51.93
C VAL A 198 -0.28 -23.99 51.41
N GLU A 199 0.02 -24.96 52.28
CA GLU A 199 0.19 -26.37 51.90
C GLU A 199 -1.09 -26.97 51.29
N ASN A 200 -2.26 -26.60 51.83
CA ASN A 200 -3.54 -27.04 51.28
C ASN A 200 -3.82 -26.38 49.92
N ALA A 201 -3.46 -25.10 49.76
CA ALA A 201 -3.57 -24.42 48.48
C ALA A 201 -2.68 -25.07 47.40
N GLU A 202 -1.47 -25.52 47.75
CA GLU A 202 -0.58 -26.27 46.86
C GLU A 202 -1.21 -27.60 46.41
N ALA A 203 -1.73 -28.38 47.35
CA ALA A 203 -2.41 -29.64 47.04
C ALA A 203 -3.64 -29.43 46.12
N ILE A 204 -4.32 -28.29 46.26
CA ILE A 204 -5.43 -27.92 45.36
C ILE A 204 -4.91 -27.54 43.97
N TYR A 205 -3.80 -26.82 43.86
CA TYR A 205 -3.19 -26.51 42.56
C TYR A 205 -2.70 -27.75 41.82
N GLU A 206 -2.10 -28.72 42.51
CA GLU A 206 -1.72 -30.01 41.92
C GLU A 206 -2.96 -30.71 41.33
N ARG A 207 -4.04 -30.82 42.11
CA ARG A 207 -5.31 -31.40 41.63
C ARG A 207 -5.92 -30.61 40.47
N LEU A 208 -5.91 -29.28 40.53
CA LEU A 208 -6.43 -28.40 39.48
C LEU A 208 -5.75 -28.68 38.15
N VAL A 209 -4.43 -28.86 38.18
CA VAL A 209 -3.60 -29.08 37.02
C VAL A 209 -3.86 -30.44 36.37
N TYR A 210 -4.09 -31.49 37.17
CA TYR A 210 -4.49 -32.80 36.66
C TYR A 210 -5.91 -32.80 36.06
N VAL A 211 -6.87 -32.15 36.72
CA VAL A 211 -8.26 -32.10 36.27
C VAL A 211 -8.43 -31.19 35.05
N HIS A 212 -7.76 -30.04 35.05
CA HIS A 212 -7.78 -29.07 33.95
C HIS A 212 -6.36 -28.76 33.46
N PRO A 213 -5.81 -29.58 32.53
CA PRO A 213 -4.51 -29.38 31.90
C PRO A 213 -4.46 -28.17 30.95
N LYS A 214 -4.77 -26.98 31.44
CA LYS A 214 -4.73 -25.72 30.69
C LYS A 214 -3.47 -24.94 31.02
N PRO A 215 -2.78 -24.35 30.01
CA PRO A 215 -1.58 -23.53 30.23
C PRO A 215 -1.76 -22.40 31.25
N LYS A 216 -2.97 -21.83 31.30
CA LYS A 216 -3.30 -20.74 32.23
C LYS A 216 -3.21 -21.18 33.69
N ASN A 217 -3.65 -22.40 34.00
CA ASN A 217 -3.68 -22.94 35.36
C ASN A 217 -2.26 -23.21 35.89
N TRP A 218 -1.39 -23.74 35.03
CA TRP A 218 0.04 -23.90 35.32
C TRP A 218 0.71 -22.55 35.58
N ILE A 219 0.41 -21.52 34.78
CA ILE A 219 0.96 -20.17 34.99
C ILE A 219 0.45 -19.55 36.30
N SER A 220 -0.82 -19.76 36.68
CA SER A 220 -1.31 -19.29 37.98
C SER A 220 -0.65 -20.02 39.15
N TRP A 221 -0.41 -21.33 39.02
CA TRP A 221 0.29 -22.10 40.05
C TRP A 221 1.75 -21.64 40.18
N ALA A 222 2.45 -21.48 39.06
CA ALA A 222 3.82 -20.97 39.06
C ALA A 222 3.91 -19.56 39.66
N LYS A 223 2.98 -18.65 39.32
CA LYS A 223 2.92 -17.31 39.93
C LYS A 223 2.65 -17.35 41.43
N PHE A 224 1.83 -18.28 41.88
CA PHE A 224 1.55 -18.46 43.30
C PHE A 224 2.82 -18.86 44.06
N GLU A 225 3.58 -19.84 43.55
CA GLU A 225 4.86 -20.25 44.14
C GLU A 225 5.95 -19.17 44.03
N GLU A 226 5.92 -18.36 42.97
CA GLU A 226 6.77 -17.17 42.84
C GLU A 226 6.49 -16.16 43.96
N GLU A 227 5.23 -15.95 44.34
CA GLU A 227 4.86 -15.07 45.46
C GLU A 227 5.33 -15.62 46.81
N GLN A 228 5.43 -16.95 46.95
CA GLN A 228 5.97 -17.61 48.15
C GLN A 228 7.51 -17.70 48.17
N ASN A 229 8.20 -17.28 47.08
CA ASN A 229 9.66 -17.35 46.89
C ASN A 229 10.27 -18.77 46.83
N HIS A 230 9.50 -19.80 46.45
CA HIS A 230 10.02 -21.16 46.26
C HIS A 230 10.59 -21.37 44.84
N ILE A 231 11.79 -20.85 44.59
CA ILE A 231 12.42 -20.81 43.25
C ILE A 231 12.55 -22.21 42.60
N ASP A 232 13.02 -23.20 43.35
CA ASP A 232 13.25 -24.55 42.82
C ASP A 232 11.94 -25.23 42.44
N ARG A 233 10.89 -25.03 43.25
CA ARG A 233 9.56 -25.57 43.00
C ARG A 233 8.89 -24.92 41.78
N VAL A 234 9.10 -23.63 41.56
CA VAL A 234 8.63 -22.94 40.34
C VAL A 234 9.25 -23.57 39.08
N ARG A 235 10.53 -23.94 39.12
CA ARG A 235 11.19 -24.63 38.00
C ARG A 235 10.61 -26.02 37.79
N GLU A 236 10.46 -26.80 38.85
CA GLU A 236 9.81 -28.12 38.79
C GLU A 236 8.41 -28.02 38.20
N ILE A 237 7.62 -27.00 38.57
CA ILE A 237 6.29 -26.77 38.02
C ILE A 237 6.34 -26.47 36.52
N TYR A 238 7.27 -25.63 36.06
CA TYR A 238 7.42 -25.35 34.63
C TYR A 238 7.93 -26.57 33.86
N GLU A 239 8.82 -27.38 34.44
CA GLU A 239 9.29 -28.64 33.85
C GLU A 239 8.15 -29.66 33.76
N MET A 240 7.41 -29.87 34.85
CA MET A 240 6.21 -30.71 34.89
C MET A 240 5.16 -30.22 33.90
N ALA A 241 4.98 -28.89 33.76
CA ALA A 241 4.04 -28.33 32.79
C ALA A 241 4.42 -28.67 31.36
N ILE A 242 5.71 -28.64 31.03
CA ILE A 242 6.22 -28.98 29.69
C ILE A 242 6.04 -30.49 29.43
N GLU A 243 6.33 -31.34 30.42
CA GLU A 243 6.17 -32.80 30.32
C GLU A 243 4.69 -33.20 30.18
N HIS A 244 3.80 -32.62 31.00
CA HIS A 244 2.38 -32.97 31.03
C HIS A 244 1.57 -32.39 29.87
N LEU A 245 1.85 -31.16 29.41
CA LEU A 245 1.09 -30.59 28.30
C LEU A 245 1.43 -31.25 26.96
N GLY A 246 2.67 -31.72 26.77
CA GLY A 246 3.14 -32.39 25.55
C GLY A 246 2.78 -31.69 24.23
N GLU A 247 3.01 -32.35 23.09
CA GLU A 247 2.77 -31.74 21.76
C GLU A 247 1.33 -31.26 21.51
N THR A 248 0.36 -31.73 22.31
CA THR A 248 -1.08 -31.52 22.06
C THR A 248 -1.64 -30.20 22.60
N HIS A 249 -1.13 -29.70 23.74
CA HIS A 249 -1.72 -28.54 24.43
C HIS A 249 -0.73 -27.41 24.74
N ILE A 250 0.54 -27.52 24.35
CA ILE A 250 1.53 -26.45 24.58
C ILE A 250 1.06 -25.13 23.94
N ASP A 251 1.00 -24.10 24.79
CA ASP A 251 0.71 -22.72 24.40
C ASP A 251 1.97 -21.87 24.61
N GLN A 252 2.18 -20.91 23.72
CA GLN A 252 3.31 -19.97 23.75
C GLN A 252 3.46 -19.26 25.10
N LYS A 253 2.36 -19.12 25.84
CA LYS A 253 2.31 -18.39 27.11
C LYS A 253 3.14 -19.03 28.21
N ILE A 254 3.29 -20.36 28.23
CA ILE A 254 4.12 -21.03 29.24
C ILE A 254 5.59 -20.69 29.03
N PHE A 255 6.10 -20.84 27.81
CA PHE A 255 7.50 -20.51 27.51
C PHE A 255 7.82 -19.04 27.75
N ILE A 256 6.89 -18.14 27.42
CA ILE A 256 7.04 -16.70 27.70
C ILE A 256 7.07 -16.45 29.22
N ALA A 257 6.19 -17.09 29.99
CA ALA A 257 6.16 -16.94 31.45
C ALA A 257 7.44 -17.51 32.09
N PHE A 258 7.88 -18.70 31.66
CA PHE A 258 9.08 -19.36 32.15
C PHE A 258 10.35 -18.57 31.80
N ALA A 259 10.47 -18.07 30.57
CA ALA A 259 11.59 -17.23 30.18
C ALA A 259 11.60 -15.90 30.94
N LYS A 260 10.44 -15.26 31.17
CA LYS A 260 10.34 -14.05 32.02
C LYS A 260 10.68 -14.32 33.48
N PHE A 261 10.41 -15.51 33.98
CA PHE A 261 10.84 -15.94 35.31
C PHE A 261 12.37 -16.05 35.39
N GLU A 262 13.02 -16.75 34.46
CA GLU A 262 14.48 -16.86 34.45
C GLU A 262 15.17 -15.51 34.17
N CYS A 263 14.54 -14.60 33.41
CA CYS A 263 15.01 -13.22 33.28
C CYS A 263 15.02 -12.46 34.62
N ARG A 264 14.02 -12.68 35.48
CA ARG A 264 13.98 -12.08 36.83
C ARG A 264 15.08 -12.63 37.73
N LEU A 265 15.44 -13.90 37.54
CA LEU A 265 16.55 -14.56 38.25
C LEU A 265 17.93 -14.27 37.66
N GLN A 266 18.02 -13.48 36.58
CA GLN A 266 19.25 -13.13 35.86
C GLN A 266 19.95 -14.30 35.14
N GLU A 267 19.25 -15.42 34.91
CA GLU A 267 19.74 -16.58 34.16
C GLU A 267 19.42 -16.44 32.67
N TYR A 268 20.07 -15.48 32.01
CA TYR A 268 19.77 -15.12 30.61
C TYR A 268 20.07 -16.26 29.62
N GLU A 269 21.09 -17.08 29.87
CA GLU A 269 21.44 -18.19 28.99
C GLU A 269 20.37 -19.29 29.01
N ARG A 270 19.79 -19.57 30.19
CA ARG A 270 18.65 -20.50 30.30
C ARG A 270 17.43 -19.94 29.58
N ALA A 271 17.16 -18.65 29.71
CA ALA A 271 16.07 -18.00 28.99
C ALA A 271 16.22 -18.14 27.45
N ARG A 272 17.45 -18.03 26.91
CA ARG A 272 17.72 -18.27 25.47
C ARG A 272 17.43 -19.71 25.06
N VAL A 273 17.88 -20.67 25.86
CA VAL A 273 17.62 -22.10 25.60
C VAL A 273 16.11 -22.38 25.63
N ILE A 274 15.38 -21.80 26.57
CA ILE A 274 13.91 -21.93 26.67
C ILE A 274 13.22 -21.33 25.44
N TYR A 275 13.64 -20.14 24.99
CA TYR A 275 13.06 -19.53 23.78
C TYR A 275 13.35 -20.37 22.53
N LYS A 276 14.57 -20.89 22.39
CA LYS A 276 14.94 -21.76 21.27
C LYS A 276 14.15 -23.07 21.30
N TYR A 277 14.07 -23.72 22.47
CA TYR A 277 13.28 -24.93 22.67
C TYR A 277 11.80 -24.69 22.38
N GLY A 278 11.25 -23.57 22.83
CA GLY A 278 9.87 -23.18 22.54
C GLY A 278 9.59 -22.98 21.05
N LEU A 279 10.58 -22.54 20.27
CA LEU A 279 10.47 -22.43 18.81
C LEU A 279 10.57 -23.77 18.08
N ASP A 280 11.38 -24.70 18.60
CA ASP A 280 11.55 -26.04 18.01
C ASP A 280 10.32 -26.93 18.25
N VAL A 281 9.68 -26.82 19.43
CA VAL A 281 8.52 -27.63 19.81
C VAL A 281 7.20 -27.10 19.23
N LEU A 282 7.06 -25.78 19.07
CA LEU A 282 5.79 -25.19 18.64
C LEU A 282 5.64 -25.09 17.11
N PRO A 283 4.47 -25.43 16.55
CA PRO A 283 4.15 -25.17 15.15
C PRO A 283 4.25 -23.68 14.81
N LYS A 284 4.82 -23.37 13.63
CA LYS A 284 5.13 -22.02 13.11
C LYS A 284 3.98 -20.98 13.19
N ASN A 285 2.73 -21.42 13.25
CA ASN A 285 1.56 -20.53 13.33
C ASN A 285 1.30 -19.99 14.76
N LYS A 286 1.77 -20.68 15.81
CA LYS A 286 1.60 -20.28 17.21
C LYS A 286 2.85 -19.62 17.80
N SER A 287 3.97 -19.60 17.08
CA SER A 287 5.26 -19.10 17.56
C SER A 287 5.48 -17.60 17.37
N GLN A 288 4.54 -16.86 16.74
CA GLN A 288 4.68 -15.41 16.53
C GLN A 288 4.86 -14.63 17.84
N GLY A 289 4.10 -14.95 18.89
CA GLY A 289 4.26 -14.27 20.18
C GLY A 289 5.57 -14.62 20.87
N ILE A 290 6.14 -15.80 20.63
CA ILE A 290 7.48 -16.16 21.09
C ILE A 290 8.52 -15.33 20.35
N TYR A 291 8.44 -15.18 19.02
CA TYR A 291 9.37 -14.33 18.27
C TYR A 291 9.33 -12.87 18.75
N ASP A 292 8.15 -12.32 19.04
CA ASP A 292 8.04 -10.96 19.55
C ASP A 292 8.68 -10.81 20.93
N GLN A 293 8.43 -11.74 21.85
CA GLN A 293 9.05 -11.71 23.17
C GLN A 293 10.55 -12.03 23.13
N TYR A 294 10.98 -12.93 22.25
CA TYR A 294 12.38 -13.29 22.09
C TYR A 294 13.17 -12.14 21.46
N THR A 295 12.60 -11.43 20.47
CA THR A 295 13.22 -10.20 19.96
C THR A 295 13.25 -9.07 20.99
N GLN A 296 12.23 -8.94 21.87
CA GLN A 296 12.29 -8.00 22.99
C GLN A 296 13.37 -8.38 24.00
N PHE A 297 13.50 -9.67 24.29
CA PHE A 297 14.53 -10.20 25.19
C PHE A 297 15.94 -9.96 24.63
N GLU A 298 16.21 -10.34 23.39
CA GLU A 298 17.53 -10.12 22.76
C GLU A 298 17.82 -8.63 22.57
N LYS A 299 16.81 -7.77 22.40
CA LYS A 299 17.03 -6.30 22.41
C LYS A 299 17.45 -5.76 23.78
N GLN A 300 17.02 -6.40 24.87
CA GLN A 300 17.31 -5.96 26.23
C GLN A 300 18.62 -6.56 26.75
N TYR A 301 18.92 -7.80 26.39
CA TYR A 301 19.98 -8.61 27.01
C TYR A 301 20.87 -9.36 26.00
N GLY A 302 20.69 -9.15 24.70
CA GLY A 302 21.37 -9.88 23.63
C GLY A 302 22.63 -9.23 23.09
N ASP A 303 23.47 -10.07 22.48
CA ASP A 303 24.60 -9.66 21.63
C ASP A 303 24.10 -9.35 20.21
N THR A 304 24.83 -8.49 19.47
CA THR A 304 24.44 -8.03 18.13
C THR A 304 24.16 -9.19 17.15
N ASP A 305 24.98 -10.24 17.23
CA ASP A 305 24.92 -11.38 16.32
C ASP A 305 23.75 -12.31 16.67
N GLY A 306 23.43 -12.43 17.97
CA GLY A 306 22.25 -13.12 18.45
C GLY A 306 20.97 -12.47 17.93
N ILE A 307 20.87 -11.14 18.05
CA ILE A 307 19.75 -10.35 17.56
C ILE A 307 19.54 -10.55 16.05
N GLU A 308 20.62 -10.53 15.27
CA GLU A 308 20.55 -10.72 13.81
C GLU A 308 20.04 -12.11 13.44
N SER A 309 20.52 -13.16 14.10
CA SER A 309 20.06 -14.53 13.86
C SER A 309 18.55 -14.72 14.12
N VAL A 310 18.04 -14.10 15.18
CA VAL A 310 16.63 -14.17 15.56
C VAL A 310 15.76 -13.37 14.60
N ILE A 311 16.19 -12.17 14.22
CA ILE A 311 15.47 -11.35 13.23
C ILE A 311 15.40 -12.08 11.89
N THR A 312 16.49 -12.69 11.46
CA THR A 312 16.56 -13.49 10.23
C THR A 312 15.57 -14.65 10.29
N SER A 313 15.52 -15.40 11.40
CA SER A 313 14.54 -16.49 11.59
C SER A 313 13.09 -16.00 11.56
N LYS A 314 12.79 -14.84 12.16
CA LYS A 314 11.46 -14.22 12.12
C LYS A 314 11.06 -13.80 10.71
N ARG A 315 11.99 -13.19 9.97
CA ARG A 315 11.78 -12.79 8.58
C ARG A 315 11.56 -14.01 7.68
N ARG A 316 12.31 -15.11 7.87
CA ARG A 316 12.08 -16.39 7.17
C ARG A 316 10.64 -16.89 7.32
N VAL A 317 10.15 -16.97 8.56
CA VAL A 317 8.77 -17.43 8.83
C VAL A 317 7.74 -16.50 8.21
N LYS A 318 7.98 -15.18 8.27
CA LYS A 318 7.09 -14.20 7.62
C LYS A 318 7.06 -14.42 6.11
N TYR A 319 8.21 -14.50 5.44
CA TYR A 319 8.25 -14.73 4.01
C TYR A 319 7.65 -16.08 3.62
N GLU A 320 7.85 -17.14 4.40
CA GLU A 320 7.17 -18.42 4.16
C GLU A 320 5.64 -18.35 4.31
N ALA A 321 5.13 -17.53 5.23
CA ALA A 321 3.70 -17.29 5.38
C ALA A 321 3.15 -16.46 4.22
N ASP A 322 3.83 -15.36 3.88
CA ASP A 322 3.48 -14.49 2.75
C ASP A 322 3.47 -15.30 1.43
N LEU A 323 4.41 -16.23 1.25
CA LEU A 323 4.46 -17.13 0.08
C LEU A 323 3.37 -18.22 0.07
N LYS A 324 2.83 -18.60 1.23
CA LYS A 324 1.67 -19.52 1.29
C LYS A 324 0.38 -18.80 0.90
N GLU A 325 0.26 -17.52 1.29
CA GLU A 325 -0.89 -16.70 0.93
C GLU A 325 -0.83 -16.31 -0.56
N ASP A 326 0.32 -15.79 -1.00
CA ASP A 326 0.56 -15.36 -2.38
C ASP A 326 1.85 -15.97 -2.95
N PRO A 327 1.80 -17.21 -3.49
CA PRO A 327 2.96 -17.83 -4.13
C PRO A 327 3.54 -16.98 -5.28
N LYS A 328 2.67 -16.27 -6.01
CA LYS A 328 3.03 -15.54 -7.23
C LYS A 328 3.69 -14.18 -6.98
N ASN A 329 3.92 -13.79 -5.73
CA ASN A 329 4.56 -12.52 -5.42
C ASN A 329 6.10 -12.64 -5.53
N TYR A 330 6.62 -12.37 -6.72
CA TYR A 330 8.06 -12.45 -7.00
C TYR A 330 8.92 -11.44 -6.22
N ASP A 331 8.36 -10.34 -5.71
CA ASP A 331 9.13 -9.40 -4.90
C ASP A 331 9.41 -9.99 -3.50
N VAL A 332 8.45 -10.74 -2.93
CA VAL A 332 8.66 -11.51 -1.68
C VAL A 332 9.72 -12.59 -1.88
N TRP A 333 9.71 -13.29 -3.03
CA TRP A 333 10.77 -14.24 -3.38
C TRP A 333 12.15 -13.57 -3.46
N ILE A 334 12.26 -12.40 -4.10
CA ILE A 334 13.54 -11.67 -4.22
C ILE A 334 14.04 -11.21 -2.86
N ASP A 335 13.16 -10.64 -2.03
CA ASP A 335 13.54 -10.19 -0.69
C ASP A 335 13.92 -11.37 0.20
N TYR A 336 13.24 -12.52 0.06
CA TYR A 336 13.59 -13.73 0.79
C TYR A 336 14.96 -14.28 0.35
N LEU A 337 15.26 -14.24 -0.95
CA LEU A 337 16.55 -14.67 -1.49
C LEU A 337 17.69 -13.78 -1.02
N ARG A 338 17.53 -12.46 -0.99
CA ARG A 338 18.55 -11.53 -0.46
C ARG A 338 18.86 -11.81 1.01
N LEU A 339 17.82 -12.10 1.80
CA LEU A 339 17.99 -12.46 3.20
C LEU A 339 18.77 -13.78 3.34
N GLU A 340 18.50 -14.78 2.50
CA GLU A 340 19.29 -16.02 2.54
C GLU A 340 20.72 -15.83 2.03
N GLU A 341 20.94 -14.96 1.03
CA GLU A 341 22.28 -14.56 0.56
C GLU A 341 23.12 -13.93 1.68
N GLU A 342 22.52 -13.14 2.56
CA GLU A 342 23.19 -12.58 3.76
C GLU A 342 23.61 -13.68 4.75
N THR A 343 22.85 -14.79 4.84
CA THR A 343 23.20 -15.92 5.74
C THR A 343 24.24 -16.89 5.15
N GLY A 344 24.47 -16.85 3.84
CA GLY A 344 25.55 -17.59 3.17
C GLY A 344 25.34 -19.11 3.01
N ASN A 345 24.18 -19.67 3.33
CA ASN A 345 23.92 -21.11 3.20
C ASN A 345 23.62 -21.53 1.75
N ILE A 346 24.66 -21.92 1.01
CA ILE A 346 24.59 -22.22 -0.44
C ILE A 346 23.50 -23.26 -0.78
N ALA A 347 23.36 -24.33 0.01
CA ALA A 347 22.38 -25.38 -0.26
C ALA A 347 20.92 -24.93 -0.02
N ALA A 348 20.69 -24.12 1.03
CA ALA A 348 19.36 -23.58 1.32
C ALA A 348 18.94 -22.56 0.25
N ILE A 349 19.86 -21.69 -0.14
CA ILE A 349 19.66 -20.71 -1.21
C ILE A 349 19.31 -21.42 -2.53
N ARG A 350 20.01 -22.51 -2.88
CA ARG A 350 19.70 -23.33 -4.07
C ARG A 350 18.29 -23.88 -4.04
N ASN A 351 17.90 -24.54 -2.95
CA ASN A 351 16.54 -25.07 -2.81
C ASN A 351 15.51 -23.95 -2.90
N LEU A 352 15.84 -22.75 -2.41
CA LEU A 352 14.95 -21.61 -2.49
C LEU A 352 14.78 -21.08 -3.91
N TYR A 353 15.88 -20.97 -4.67
CA TYR A 353 15.84 -20.63 -6.09
C TYR A 353 15.07 -21.66 -6.90
N GLU A 354 15.29 -22.96 -6.67
CA GLU A 354 14.57 -24.04 -7.36
C GLU A 354 13.05 -23.98 -7.09
N ARG A 355 12.65 -23.70 -5.83
CA ARG A 355 11.25 -23.47 -5.48
C ARG A 355 10.66 -22.25 -6.17
N ALA A 356 11.38 -21.12 -6.14
CA ALA A 356 10.94 -19.88 -6.77
C ALA A 356 10.82 -20.01 -8.30
N VAL A 357 11.69 -20.81 -8.91
CA VAL A 357 11.68 -21.09 -10.35
C VAL A 357 10.54 -22.03 -10.77
N ALA A 358 10.14 -22.97 -9.90
CA ALA A 358 9.03 -23.89 -10.19
C ALA A 358 7.68 -23.17 -10.34
N GLU A 359 7.53 -21.97 -9.79
CA GLU A 359 6.30 -21.18 -9.82
C GLU A 359 6.20 -20.30 -11.07
N TYR A 360 5.58 -20.85 -12.11
CA TYR A 360 5.39 -20.17 -13.39
C TYR A 360 4.39 -19.01 -13.31
N PRO A 361 4.68 -17.85 -13.95
CA PRO A 361 3.70 -16.78 -14.10
C PRO A 361 2.48 -17.27 -14.90
N PRO A 362 1.24 -17.07 -14.42
CA PRO A 362 0.03 -17.59 -15.08
C PRO A 362 -0.36 -16.81 -16.35
N ILE A 363 0.18 -15.60 -16.55
CA ILE A 363 -0.16 -14.71 -17.68
C ILE A 363 1.13 -14.35 -18.41
N GLU A 364 1.09 -14.43 -19.74
CA GLU A 364 2.21 -14.10 -20.64
C GLU A 364 2.36 -12.58 -20.87
N GLU A 365 2.23 -11.79 -19.81
CA GLU A 365 2.46 -10.35 -19.84
C GLU A 365 3.92 -10.00 -19.54
N LYS A 366 4.53 -9.18 -20.39
CA LYS A 366 5.95 -8.81 -20.32
C LYS A 366 6.39 -8.22 -18.97
N GLN A 367 5.49 -7.62 -18.20
CA GLN A 367 5.83 -7.01 -16.91
C GLN A 367 6.06 -8.04 -15.80
N LEU A 368 5.21 -9.06 -15.69
CA LEU A 368 5.36 -10.14 -14.69
C LEU A 368 6.55 -11.04 -15.04
N TRP A 369 6.76 -11.30 -16.33
CA TRP A 369 7.93 -12.04 -16.82
C TRP A 369 9.24 -11.28 -16.60
N ARG A 370 9.23 -9.94 -16.53
CA ARG A 370 10.43 -9.16 -16.21
C ARG A 370 10.98 -9.52 -14.84
N ARG A 371 10.12 -9.62 -13.82
CA ARG A 371 10.51 -9.97 -12.44
C ARG A 371 11.01 -11.41 -12.37
N TYR A 372 10.29 -12.33 -13.01
CA TYR A 372 10.70 -13.73 -13.12
C TYR A 372 12.07 -13.89 -13.81
N ILE A 373 12.36 -13.10 -14.86
CA ILE A 373 13.67 -13.14 -15.52
C ILE A 373 14.77 -12.53 -14.65
N TYR A 374 14.47 -11.53 -13.83
CA TYR A 374 15.42 -11.04 -12.84
C TYR A 374 15.74 -12.10 -11.79
N LEU A 375 14.75 -12.87 -11.33
CA LEU A 375 14.98 -14.01 -10.42
C LEU A 375 15.99 -15.00 -11.01
N TRP A 376 15.81 -15.38 -12.28
CA TRP A 376 16.75 -16.23 -13.00
C TRP A 376 18.15 -15.61 -13.18
N LEU A 377 18.21 -14.30 -13.46
CA LEU A 377 19.48 -13.58 -13.54
C LEU A 377 20.19 -13.53 -12.19
N PHE A 378 19.46 -13.32 -11.09
CA PHE A 378 20.03 -13.38 -9.76
C PHE A 378 20.51 -14.79 -9.43
N TYR A 379 19.77 -15.83 -9.81
CA TYR A 379 20.22 -17.20 -9.61
C TYR A 379 21.53 -17.51 -10.36
N ALA A 380 21.64 -17.06 -11.60
CA ALA A 380 22.85 -17.26 -12.39
C ALA A 380 24.05 -16.44 -11.85
N VAL A 381 23.82 -15.22 -11.38
CA VAL A 381 24.85 -14.39 -10.74
C VAL A 381 25.27 -14.97 -9.39
N PHE A 382 24.34 -15.52 -8.62
CA PHE A 382 24.60 -16.19 -7.34
C PHE A 382 25.48 -17.43 -7.53
N GLU A 383 25.15 -18.30 -8.49
CA GLU A 383 25.95 -19.47 -8.78
C GLU A 383 27.35 -19.10 -9.29
N GLU A 384 27.48 -17.97 -9.99
CA GLU A 384 28.77 -17.46 -10.46
C GLU A 384 29.62 -16.81 -9.36
N SER A 385 29.02 -15.96 -8.52
CA SER A 385 29.76 -15.14 -7.54
C SER A 385 29.97 -15.87 -6.20
N VAL A 386 28.92 -16.48 -5.67
CA VAL A 386 28.91 -17.10 -4.33
C VAL A 386 29.28 -18.58 -4.42
N ALA A 387 28.61 -19.33 -5.28
CA ALA A 387 28.83 -20.79 -5.36
C ALA A 387 30.03 -21.20 -6.23
N ARG A 388 30.47 -20.32 -7.14
CA ARG A 388 31.55 -20.54 -8.13
C ARG A 388 31.35 -21.78 -9.02
N ASP A 389 30.12 -22.26 -9.18
CA ASP A 389 29.77 -23.43 -9.98
C ASP A 389 29.39 -23.03 -11.41
N VAL A 390 30.41 -22.93 -12.27
CA VAL A 390 30.29 -22.46 -13.67
C VAL A 390 29.36 -23.34 -14.51
N ASP A 391 29.45 -24.67 -14.39
CA ASP A 391 28.63 -25.58 -15.20
C ASP A 391 27.15 -25.52 -14.85
N ARG A 392 26.83 -25.25 -13.58
CA ARG A 392 25.44 -25.04 -13.16
C ARG A 392 24.95 -23.70 -13.65
N ALA A 393 25.71 -22.61 -13.53
CA ALA A 393 25.34 -21.32 -14.10
C ALA A 393 24.99 -21.43 -15.59
N ARG A 394 25.74 -22.21 -16.38
CA ARG A 394 25.40 -22.51 -17.78
C ARG A 394 24.06 -23.24 -17.91
N LYS A 395 23.82 -24.28 -17.12
CA LYS A 395 22.54 -25.01 -17.11
C LYS A 395 21.36 -24.12 -16.74
N VAL A 396 21.56 -23.21 -15.78
CA VAL A 396 20.57 -22.22 -15.36
C VAL A 396 20.21 -21.32 -16.54
N TYR A 397 21.20 -20.71 -17.21
CA TYR A 397 20.94 -19.88 -18.39
C TYR A 397 20.21 -20.65 -19.51
N LEU A 398 20.60 -21.90 -19.79
CA LEU A 398 19.93 -22.74 -20.79
C LEU A 398 18.49 -23.09 -20.38
N ALA A 399 18.23 -23.38 -19.10
CA ALA A 399 16.90 -23.63 -18.57
C ALA A 399 16.01 -22.38 -18.66
N CYS A 400 16.55 -21.18 -18.38
CA CYS A 400 15.85 -19.91 -18.61
C CYS A 400 15.40 -19.79 -20.07
N ILE A 401 16.32 -20.07 -21.00
CA ILE A 401 16.06 -19.96 -22.44
C ILE A 401 15.00 -20.99 -22.85
N GLN A 402 15.03 -22.23 -22.37
CA GLN A 402 14.01 -23.23 -22.70
C GLN A 402 12.62 -22.87 -22.17
N ASN A 403 12.55 -22.30 -20.96
CA ASN A 403 11.29 -21.97 -20.30
C ASN A 403 10.60 -20.70 -20.85
N MET A 404 11.30 -19.88 -21.62
CA MET A 404 10.75 -18.62 -22.13
C MET A 404 9.91 -18.81 -23.42
N PRO A 405 8.71 -18.21 -23.51
CA PRO A 405 7.94 -18.16 -24.74
C PRO A 405 8.51 -17.08 -25.70
N HIS A 406 9.51 -17.46 -26.50
CA HIS A 406 10.20 -16.56 -27.44
C HIS A 406 9.34 -15.99 -28.56
N LYS A 407 8.15 -16.56 -28.81
CA LYS A 407 7.23 -16.10 -29.86
C LYS A 407 6.52 -14.78 -29.50
N LYS A 408 6.33 -14.49 -28.21
CA LYS A 408 5.58 -13.32 -27.73
C LYS A 408 6.49 -12.20 -27.23
N PHE A 409 7.59 -12.52 -26.56
CA PHE A 409 8.58 -11.54 -26.14
C PHE A 409 9.96 -12.16 -25.93
N THR A 410 11.01 -11.42 -26.25
CA THR A 410 12.39 -11.73 -25.85
C THR A 410 12.95 -10.72 -24.85
N PHE A 411 13.87 -11.14 -23.98
CA PHE A 411 14.60 -10.23 -23.08
C PHE A 411 16.05 -10.11 -23.52
N SER A 412 16.39 -8.98 -24.15
CA SER A 412 17.76 -8.69 -24.62
C SER A 412 18.80 -8.78 -23.50
N LYS A 413 18.42 -8.39 -22.27
CA LYS A 413 19.33 -8.42 -21.11
C LYS A 413 19.77 -9.84 -20.72
N LEU A 414 18.89 -10.83 -20.86
CA LEU A 414 19.23 -12.23 -20.55
C LEU A 414 20.28 -12.76 -21.51
N TRP A 415 20.07 -12.57 -22.81
CA TRP A 415 21.00 -13.01 -23.85
C TRP A 415 22.37 -12.33 -23.74
N LEU A 416 22.40 -11.03 -23.44
CA LEU A 416 23.67 -10.32 -23.21
C LEU A 416 24.38 -10.84 -21.97
N ASN A 417 23.67 -11.05 -20.86
CA ASN A 417 24.28 -11.61 -19.65
C ASN A 417 24.83 -13.03 -19.87
N TYR A 418 24.11 -13.87 -20.64
CA TYR A 418 24.59 -15.20 -21.00
C TYR A 418 25.84 -15.14 -21.90
N ALA A 419 25.85 -14.24 -22.88
CA ALA A 419 27.02 -14.03 -23.74
C ALA A 419 28.23 -13.52 -22.95
N TYR A 420 28.06 -12.52 -22.07
CA TYR A 420 29.12 -12.05 -21.20
C TYR A 420 29.61 -13.12 -20.21
N PHE A 421 28.71 -13.99 -19.74
CA PHE A 421 29.09 -15.14 -18.92
C PHE A 421 30.01 -16.09 -19.69
N GLU A 422 29.64 -16.49 -20.90
CA GLU A 422 30.49 -17.39 -21.71
C GLU A 422 31.82 -16.73 -22.13
N ILE A 423 31.85 -15.40 -22.30
CA ILE A 423 33.10 -14.65 -22.52
C ILE A 423 34.01 -14.71 -21.29
N ARG A 424 33.47 -14.56 -20.08
CA ARG A 424 34.26 -14.71 -18.85
C ARG A 424 34.85 -16.12 -18.72
N GLN A 425 34.17 -17.11 -19.31
CA GLN A 425 34.64 -18.50 -19.42
C GLN A 425 35.50 -18.77 -20.67
N LEU A 426 35.87 -17.73 -21.42
CA LEU A 426 36.66 -17.78 -22.66
C LEU A 426 36.02 -18.55 -23.83
N ASN A 427 34.73 -18.88 -23.75
CA ASN A 427 34.01 -19.57 -24.82
C ASN A 427 33.33 -18.57 -25.77
N VAL A 428 34.11 -18.04 -26.70
CA VAL A 428 33.63 -17.04 -27.67
C VAL A 428 32.60 -17.64 -28.65
N ASP A 429 32.76 -18.90 -29.05
CA ASP A 429 31.87 -19.53 -30.03
C ASP A 429 30.47 -19.80 -29.49
N THR A 430 30.35 -20.17 -28.21
CA THR A 430 29.04 -20.36 -27.57
C THR A 430 28.35 -19.01 -27.35
N ALA A 431 29.09 -17.98 -26.95
CA ALA A 431 28.58 -16.60 -26.84
C ALA A 431 28.02 -16.10 -28.18
N ARG A 432 28.74 -16.35 -29.28
CA ARG A 432 28.29 -16.01 -30.65
C ARG A 432 27.07 -16.79 -31.08
N LYS A 433 27.03 -18.10 -30.82
CA LYS A 433 25.84 -18.93 -31.09
C LYS A 433 24.62 -18.45 -30.31
N ALA A 434 24.81 -18.07 -29.04
CA ALA A 434 23.75 -17.55 -28.20
C ALA A 434 23.18 -16.22 -28.73
N LEU A 435 24.05 -15.26 -29.09
CA LEU A 435 23.61 -13.99 -29.67
C LEU A 435 23.01 -14.15 -31.07
N GLY A 436 23.57 -15.04 -31.89
CA GLY A 436 23.00 -15.41 -33.18
C GLY A 436 21.62 -16.05 -33.06
N GLN A 437 21.43 -16.94 -32.07
CA GLN A 437 20.12 -17.51 -31.75
C GLN A 437 19.14 -16.45 -31.26
N ALA A 438 19.59 -15.50 -30.44
CA ALA A 438 18.76 -14.39 -29.98
C ALA A 438 18.22 -13.55 -31.15
N ILE A 439 19.09 -13.20 -32.10
CA ILE A 439 18.74 -12.44 -33.30
C ILE A 439 17.78 -13.24 -34.20
N GLY A 440 18.05 -14.53 -34.40
CA GLY A 440 17.21 -15.39 -35.23
C GLY A 440 15.81 -15.67 -34.66
N MET A 441 15.64 -15.63 -33.33
CA MET A 441 14.35 -15.81 -32.68
C MET A 441 13.49 -14.54 -32.73
N GLN A 442 14.01 -13.40 -32.25
CA GLN A 442 13.41 -12.08 -32.43
C GLN A 442 14.50 -10.99 -32.40
N PRO A 443 14.67 -10.20 -33.46
CA PRO A 443 15.67 -9.14 -33.50
C PRO A 443 15.26 -7.96 -32.60
N LYS A 444 16.20 -7.41 -31.84
CA LYS A 444 16.03 -6.18 -31.05
C LYS A 444 17.28 -5.31 -31.12
N ASN A 445 17.08 -4.00 -31.11
CA ASN A 445 18.18 -3.04 -31.27
C ASN A 445 19.23 -3.18 -30.16
N LYS A 446 18.80 -3.51 -28.94
CA LYS A 446 19.72 -3.75 -27.81
C LYS A 446 20.58 -5.01 -27.96
N THR A 447 20.06 -6.10 -28.56
CA THR A 447 20.86 -7.31 -28.79
C THR A 447 21.88 -7.07 -29.90
N PHE A 448 21.51 -6.33 -30.95
CA PHE A 448 22.46 -5.94 -31.99
C PHE A 448 23.58 -5.06 -31.44
N LYS A 449 23.25 -3.97 -30.73
CA LYS A 449 24.27 -3.10 -30.13
C LYS A 449 25.22 -3.84 -29.21
N GLY A 450 24.69 -4.68 -28.31
CA GLY A 450 25.54 -5.46 -27.41
C GLY A 450 26.36 -6.56 -28.11
N TYR A 451 25.87 -7.11 -29.23
CA TYR A 451 26.66 -8.06 -30.01
C TYR A 451 27.75 -7.37 -30.83
N ILE A 452 27.45 -6.20 -31.39
CA ILE A 452 28.43 -5.38 -32.10
C ILE A 452 29.52 -4.89 -31.14
N GLU A 453 29.17 -4.36 -29.97
CA GLU A 453 30.13 -3.94 -28.95
C GLU A 453 31.08 -5.10 -28.57
N LEU A 454 30.52 -6.30 -28.45
CA LEU A 454 31.28 -7.51 -28.18
C LEU A 454 32.26 -7.87 -29.30
N GLU A 455 31.82 -7.87 -30.57
CA GLU A 455 32.71 -8.20 -31.69
C GLU A 455 33.75 -7.09 -31.95
N VAL A 456 33.43 -5.83 -31.63
CA VAL A 456 34.38 -4.71 -31.63
C VAL A 456 35.45 -4.93 -30.55
N GLN A 457 35.07 -5.34 -29.34
CA GLN A 457 36.02 -5.70 -28.28
C GLN A 457 36.93 -6.87 -28.68
N LEU A 458 36.40 -7.83 -29.43
CA LEU A 458 37.16 -8.96 -30.00
C LEU A 458 37.97 -8.60 -31.25
N ARG A 459 37.82 -7.38 -31.79
CA ARG A 459 38.48 -6.85 -33.01
C ARG A 459 38.16 -7.59 -34.31
N GLU A 460 36.99 -8.21 -34.40
CA GLU A 460 36.53 -8.97 -35.58
C GLU A 460 35.63 -8.11 -36.48
N PHE A 461 36.23 -7.16 -37.18
CA PHE A 461 35.50 -6.13 -37.94
C PHE A 461 34.70 -6.67 -39.13
N ASP A 462 35.13 -7.75 -39.77
CA ASP A 462 34.38 -8.37 -40.87
C ASP A 462 33.04 -8.97 -40.40
N ARG A 463 32.96 -9.38 -39.13
CA ARG A 463 31.68 -9.81 -38.54
C ARG A 463 30.84 -8.64 -38.11
N VAL A 464 31.46 -7.59 -37.57
CA VAL A 464 30.78 -6.33 -37.26
C VAL A 464 30.04 -5.80 -38.49
N ARG A 465 30.68 -5.81 -39.67
CA ARG A 465 30.05 -5.46 -40.95
C ARG A 465 28.80 -6.29 -41.24
N LYS A 466 28.94 -7.63 -41.21
CA LYS A 466 27.80 -8.55 -41.42
C LYS A 466 26.67 -8.35 -40.41
N LEU A 467 26.99 -7.90 -39.19
CA LEU A 467 26.00 -7.60 -38.16
C LEU A 467 25.29 -6.28 -38.43
N TYR A 468 26.00 -5.25 -38.88
CA TYR A 468 25.39 -4.01 -39.32
C TYR A 468 24.52 -4.21 -40.55
N GLU A 469 24.97 -4.98 -41.55
CA GLU A 469 24.13 -5.36 -42.71
C GLU A 469 22.81 -6.00 -42.27
N LYS A 470 22.88 -7.01 -41.40
CA LYS A 470 21.68 -7.66 -40.83
C LYS A 470 20.84 -6.74 -39.94
N PHE A 471 21.47 -5.75 -39.31
CA PHE A 471 20.78 -4.79 -38.47
C PHE A 471 20.00 -3.78 -39.32
N LEU A 472 20.57 -3.37 -40.45
CA LEU A 472 19.96 -2.51 -41.46
C LEU A 472 18.86 -3.24 -42.24
N GLU A 473 19.00 -4.55 -42.50
CA GLU A 473 17.91 -5.39 -43.02
C GLU A 473 16.70 -5.43 -42.09
N PHE A 474 16.92 -5.29 -40.78
CA PHE A 474 15.85 -5.31 -39.77
C PHE A 474 15.22 -3.93 -39.53
N ASP A 475 16.04 -2.91 -39.30
CA ASP A 475 15.63 -1.53 -39.00
C ASP A 475 16.33 -0.56 -39.96
N SER A 476 15.86 -0.49 -41.20
CA SER A 476 16.40 0.45 -42.21
C SER A 476 16.10 1.92 -41.88
N THR A 477 15.10 2.16 -41.04
CA THR A 477 14.60 3.50 -40.68
C THR A 477 15.41 4.19 -39.58
N ASN A 478 16.21 3.45 -38.80
CA ASN A 478 16.88 3.97 -37.62
C ASN A 478 18.23 4.62 -37.96
N CYS A 479 18.23 5.96 -38.00
CA CYS A 479 19.40 6.79 -38.29
C CYS A 479 20.62 6.55 -37.36
N SER A 480 20.39 6.17 -36.10
CA SER A 480 21.50 5.93 -35.15
C SER A 480 22.39 4.76 -35.57
N THR A 481 21.82 3.78 -36.28
CA THR A 481 22.52 2.57 -36.72
C THR A 481 23.46 2.87 -37.87
N TRP A 482 23.00 3.70 -38.83
CA TRP A 482 23.80 4.21 -39.93
C TRP A 482 24.99 5.05 -39.43
N MET A 483 24.76 5.93 -38.46
CA MET A 483 25.84 6.71 -37.84
C MET A 483 26.85 5.82 -37.10
N GLU A 484 26.37 4.87 -36.29
CA GLU A 484 27.25 3.94 -35.57
C GLU A 484 28.08 3.09 -36.56
N TYR A 485 27.49 2.68 -37.69
CA TYR A 485 28.19 1.91 -38.72
C TYR A 485 29.26 2.75 -39.43
N ALA A 486 28.90 3.97 -39.86
CA ALA A 486 29.83 4.87 -40.53
C ALA A 486 30.99 5.29 -39.61
N ASN A 487 30.73 5.52 -38.32
CA ASN A 487 31.77 5.82 -37.33
C ASN A 487 32.76 4.66 -37.16
N ILE A 488 32.31 3.41 -37.25
CA ILE A 488 33.20 2.26 -37.15
C ILE A 488 34.09 2.13 -38.39
N GLU A 489 33.54 2.29 -39.60
CA GLU A 489 34.36 2.30 -40.82
C GLU A 489 35.34 3.48 -40.84
N LYS A 490 34.97 4.63 -40.27
CA LYS A 490 35.90 5.75 -40.03
C LYS A 490 37.03 5.34 -39.10
N LEU A 491 36.75 4.71 -37.96
CA LEU A 491 37.77 4.23 -37.03
C LEU A 491 38.71 3.20 -37.67
N LEU A 492 38.25 2.49 -38.69
CA LEU A 492 39.04 1.54 -39.48
C LEU A 492 39.85 2.20 -40.61
N GLY A 493 39.58 3.48 -40.93
CA GLY A 493 40.25 4.24 -41.98
C GLY A 493 39.69 3.99 -43.40
N GLU A 494 38.54 3.29 -43.52
CA GLU A 494 37.91 2.98 -44.81
C GLU A 494 36.95 4.11 -45.22
N ILE A 495 37.52 5.26 -45.56
CA ILE A 495 36.80 6.52 -45.84
C ILE A 495 35.80 6.34 -46.99
N ASP A 496 36.19 5.65 -48.07
CA ASP A 496 35.33 5.48 -49.25
C ASP A 496 34.11 4.59 -48.95
N ARG A 497 34.23 3.65 -48.01
CA ARG A 497 33.09 2.85 -47.55
C ARG A 497 32.19 3.64 -46.62
N ALA A 498 32.75 4.42 -45.69
CA ALA A 498 31.95 5.32 -44.86
C ALA A 498 31.11 6.29 -45.72
N ARG A 499 31.69 6.82 -46.80
CA ARG A 499 30.97 7.63 -47.81
C ARG A 499 29.85 6.86 -48.49
N ALA A 500 30.14 5.66 -48.99
CA ALA A 500 29.14 4.82 -49.63
C ALA A 500 27.98 4.52 -48.67
N LEU A 501 28.25 4.31 -47.38
CA LEU A 501 27.21 4.10 -46.37
C LEU A 501 26.34 5.33 -46.15
N TYR A 502 26.93 6.54 -46.11
CA TYR A 502 26.17 7.77 -46.01
C TYR A 502 25.30 8.04 -47.25
N GLU A 503 25.81 7.78 -48.46
CA GLU A 503 25.03 7.91 -49.70
C GLU A 503 23.87 6.89 -49.73
N ILE A 504 24.13 5.62 -49.36
CA ILE A 504 23.07 4.62 -49.21
C ILE A 504 22.03 5.04 -48.18
N ALA A 505 22.46 5.65 -47.08
CA ALA A 505 21.56 6.13 -46.04
C ALA A 505 20.66 7.27 -46.54
N ILE A 506 21.20 8.20 -47.36
CA ILE A 506 20.45 9.33 -47.94
C ILE A 506 19.45 8.87 -49.01
N ASP A 507 19.78 7.83 -49.76
CA ASP A 507 18.90 7.24 -50.78
C ASP A 507 17.66 6.52 -50.17
N GLN A 508 17.62 6.30 -48.85
CA GLN A 508 16.46 5.68 -48.18
C GLN A 508 15.31 6.68 -47.99
N GLU A 509 14.14 6.36 -48.54
CA GLU A 509 12.94 7.22 -48.52
C GLU A 509 12.25 7.34 -47.14
N ALA A 510 12.56 6.45 -46.19
CA ALA A 510 11.89 6.35 -44.88
C ALA A 510 12.87 6.43 -43.70
N LEU A 511 13.46 7.60 -43.49
CA LEU A 511 14.33 7.90 -42.34
C LEU A 511 13.54 8.60 -41.23
N ASP A 512 13.78 8.23 -39.97
CA ASP A 512 13.10 8.81 -38.79
C ASP A 512 13.51 10.27 -38.55
N MET A 513 14.82 10.56 -38.66
CA MET A 513 15.39 11.91 -38.54
C MET A 513 16.48 12.11 -39.61
N PRO A 514 16.11 12.51 -40.85
CA PRO A 514 17.07 12.73 -41.93
C PRO A 514 18.14 13.78 -41.57
N GLU A 515 17.75 14.85 -40.86
CA GLU A 515 18.62 15.98 -40.51
C GLU A 515 19.90 15.56 -39.78
N LEU A 516 19.82 14.53 -38.93
CA LEU A 516 20.95 14.07 -38.13
C LEU A 516 21.99 13.33 -38.97
N ILE A 517 21.56 12.53 -39.95
CA ILE A 517 22.45 11.81 -40.88
C ILE A 517 23.21 12.81 -41.73
N TRP A 518 22.48 13.79 -42.30
CA TRP A 518 23.09 14.84 -43.08
C TRP A 518 24.12 15.64 -42.29
N LYS A 519 23.81 16.01 -41.05
CA LYS A 519 24.79 16.67 -40.17
C LYS A 519 26.01 15.78 -39.95
N SER A 520 25.82 14.50 -39.61
CA SER A 520 26.94 13.57 -39.39
C SER A 520 27.79 13.36 -40.65
N TYR A 521 27.18 13.39 -41.83
CA TYR A 521 27.90 13.22 -43.09
C TYR A 521 28.71 14.47 -43.45
N ILE A 522 28.13 15.65 -43.20
CA ILE A 522 28.83 16.92 -43.36
C ILE A 522 29.99 17.01 -42.36
N ASP A 523 29.74 16.75 -41.08
CA ASP A 523 30.77 16.74 -40.02
C ASP A 523 31.91 15.77 -40.39
N PHE A 524 31.58 14.60 -40.96
CA PHE A 524 32.55 13.63 -41.46
C PHE A 524 33.44 14.20 -42.59
N GLU A 525 32.86 14.81 -43.63
CA GLU A 525 33.69 15.40 -44.72
C GLU A 525 34.46 16.65 -44.26
N VAL A 526 34.00 17.36 -43.22
CA VAL A 526 34.76 18.45 -42.58
C VAL A 526 35.99 17.90 -41.85
N GLU A 527 35.82 16.82 -41.08
CA GLU A 527 36.90 16.18 -40.33
C GLU A 527 37.98 15.56 -41.24
N GLU A 528 37.59 15.06 -42.42
CA GLU A 528 38.51 14.53 -43.44
C GLU A 528 39.07 15.62 -44.37
N GLU A 529 38.82 16.91 -44.08
CA GLU A 529 39.32 18.10 -44.81
C GLU A 529 38.88 18.22 -46.28
N GLU A 530 37.87 17.45 -46.72
CA GLU A 530 37.34 17.46 -48.09
C GLU A 530 36.23 18.52 -48.26
N TYR A 531 36.61 19.78 -48.06
CA TYR A 531 35.68 20.91 -48.02
C TYR A 531 34.88 21.13 -49.31
N ALA A 532 35.40 20.69 -50.47
CA ALA A 532 34.70 20.81 -51.75
C ALA A 532 33.46 19.90 -51.82
N ARG A 533 33.53 18.72 -51.21
CA ARG A 533 32.41 17.78 -51.15
C ARG A 533 31.40 18.20 -50.10
N ALA A 534 31.87 18.67 -48.94
CA ALA A 534 30.99 19.25 -47.92
C ALA A 534 30.11 20.38 -48.50
N ARG A 535 30.65 21.24 -49.37
CA ARG A 535 29.85 22.25 -50.10
C ARG A 535 28.78 21.64 -51.00
N ALA A 536 29.13 20.62 -51.78
CA ALA A 536 28.17 19.93 -52.65
C ALA A 536 27.05 19.26 -51.83
N LEU A 537 27.37 18.74 -50.63
CA LEU A 537 26.39 18.19 -49.71
C LEU A 537 25.46 19.26 -49.13
N TYR A 538 25.99 20.42 -48.75
CA TYR A 538 25.17 21.56 -48.35
C TYR A 538 24.25 22.03 -49.48
N GLU A 539 24.73 22.06 -50.74
CA GLU A 539 23.90 22.42 -51.89
C GLU A 539 22.77 21.41 -52.12
N ARG A 540 23.07 20.10 -52.08
CA ARG A 540 22.04 19.04 -52.14
C ARG A 540 21.03 19.13 -50.99
N LEU A 541 21.50 19.43 -49.78
CA LEU A 541 20.65 19.53 -48.61
C LEU A 541 19.71 20.73 -48.69
N LEU A 542 20.20 21.85 -49.24
CA LEU A 542 19.40 23.06 -49.50
C LEU A 542 18.35 22.85 -50.60
N GLU A 543 18.60 21.95 -51.56
CA GLU A 543 17.60 21.52 -52.55
C GLU A 543 16.49 20.68 -51.90
N SER A 544 16.83 19.84 -50.92
CA SER A 544 15.85 19.00 -50.21
C SER A 544 15.10 19.71 -49.07
N THR A 545 15.77 20.58 -48.33
CA THR A 545 15.23 21.23 -47.12
C THR A 545 15.67 22.70 -47.03
N SER A 546 14.70 23.61 -47.03
CA SER A 546 14.93 25.06 -47.00
C SER A 546 14.82 25.67 -45.59
N HIS A 547 15.27 24.94 -44.56
CA HIS A 547 15.20 25.40 -43.17
C HIS A 547 16.35 26.35 -42.79
N VAL A 548 16.06 27.35 -41.96
CA VAL A 548 17.02 28.39 -41.49
C VAL A 548 18.27 27.81 -40.85
N LYS A 549 18.12 26.74 -40.06
CA LYS A 549 19.24 26.11 -39.34
C LYS A 549 20.31 25.58 -40.29
N VAL A 550 19.92 25.12 -41.47
CA VAL A 550 20.85 24.66 -42.51
C VAL A 550 21.69 25.82 -43.02
N TRP A 551 21.06 26.95 -43.36
CA TRP A 551 21.75 28.15 -43.83
C TRP A 551 22.74 28.70 -42.80
N VAL A 552 22.35 28.70 -41.52
CA VAL A 552 23.24 29.09 -40.42
C VAL A 552 24.41 28.10 -40.30
N SER A 553 24.15 26.79 -40.35
CA SER A 553 25.22 25.78 -40.30
C SER A 553 26.16 25.85 -41.50
N TYR A 554 25.66 26.20 -42.70
CA TYR A 554 26.48 26.37 -43.90
C TYR A 554 27.37 27.62 -43.80
N ALA A 555 26.85 28.71 -43.22
CA ALA A 555 27.65 29.90 -42.97
C ALA A 555 28.73 29.67 -41.90
N GLN A 556 28.40 28.94 -40.82
CA GLN A 556 29.37 28.50 -39.81
C GLN A 556 30.43 27.57 -40.41
N PHE A 557 30.05 26.67 -41.31
CA PHE A 557 30.98 25.81 -42.03
C PHE A 557 31.99 26.61 -42.87
N GLU A 558 31.54 27.57 -43.69
CA GLU A 558 32.44 28.40 -44.51
C GLU A 558 33.41 29.24 -43.66
N THR A 559 33.08 29.52 -42.40
CA THR A 559 34.03 30.12 -41.45
C THR A 559 35.05 29.16 -40.88
N SER A 560 34.69 27.87 -40.75
CA SER A 560 35.62 26.84 -40.30
C SER A 560 36.60 26.35 -41.37
N VAL A 561 36.29 26.53 -42.67
CA VAL A 561 37.18 26.09 -43.77
C VAL A 561 38.49 26.90 -43.77
N PRO A 562 39.66 26.27 -43.55
CA PRO A 562 40.95 26.93 -43.74
C PRO A 562 41.16 27.24 -45.23
N SER A 563 41.49 28.48 -45.56
CA SER A 563 41.97 28.79 -46.92
C SER A 563 43.31 28.07 -47.11
N SER A 564 43.51 27.43 -48.27
CA SER A 564 44.71 26.65 -48.61
C SER A 564 45.96 27.52 -48.83
N GLY A 565 46.21 28.47 -47.94
CA GLY A 565 47.30 29.42 -48.00
C GLY A 565 47.69 29.89 -46.60
N ASP A 566 48.93 29.62 -46.25
CA ASP A 566 49.56 30.07 -45.02
C ASP A 566 49.48 31.60 -44.90
N LYS A 567 48.80 32.03 -43.82
CA LYS A 567 48.79 33.37 -43.21
C LYS A 567 47.80 34.40 -43.79
N ALA A 568 46.81 34.71 -42.94
CA ALA A 568 46.13 36.01 -42.81
C ALA A 568 45.05 36.42 -43.84
N ASP A 569 44.18 35.51 -44.28
CA ASP A 569 42.95 35.86 -45.02
C ASP A 569 41.66 35.46 -44.26
N THR A 570 41.54 35.88 -43.00
CA THR A 570 40.27 35.85 -42.23
C THR A 570 39.16 36.64 -42.94
N SER A 571 39.55 37.58 -43.80
CA SER A 571 38.65 38.36 -44.67
C SER A 571 37.96 37.50 -45.74
N SER A 572 38.62 36.47 -46.26
CA SER A 572 38.06 35.63 -47.34
C SER A 572 37.03 34.63 -46.82
N GLN A 573 37.28 34.07 -45.63
CA GLN A 573 36.36 33.15 -44.93
C GLN A 573 35.07 33.87 -44.53
N THR A 574 35.22 35.02 -43.87
CA THR A 574 34.09 35.87 -43.48
C THR A 574 33.31 36.40 -44.68
N ALA A 575 33.98 36.72 -45.80
CA ALA A 575 33.31 37.12 -47.03
C ALA A 575 32.49 35.98 -47.67
N ARG A 576 32.95 34.72 -47.59
CA ARG A 576 32.19 33.56 -48.08
C ARG A 576 30.96 33.30 -47.22
N ALA A 577 31.11 33.29 -45.90
CA ALA A 577 29.98 33.16 -44.96
C ALA A 577 28.94 34.29 -45.15
N ARG A 578 29.38 35.54 -45.36
CA ARG A 578 28.47 36.66 -45.68
C ARG A 578 27.67 36.45 -46.95
N LYS A 579 28.29 35.93 -48.01
CA LYS A 579 27.57 35.60 -49.26
C LYS A 579 26.50 34.53 -49.03
N VAL A 580 26.76 33.58 -48.14
CA VAL A 580 25.77 32.57 -47.73
C VAL A 580 24.60 33.22 -46.99
N PHE A 581 24.86 34.09 -46.01
CA PHE A 581 23.80 34.84 -45.31
C PHE A 581 22.98 35.74 -46.24
N GLU A 582 23.61 36.41 -47.21
CA GLU A 582 22.92 37.21 -48.21
C GLU A 582 22.05 36.37 -49.15
N ARG A 583 22.54 35.19 -49.56
CA ARG A 583 21.77 34.23 -50.39
C ARG A 583 20.58 33.68 -49.60
N ALA A 584 20.78 33.33 -48.34
CA ALA A 584 19.72 32.89 -47.44
C ALA A 584 18.67 33.98 -47.24
N TYR A 585 19.08 35.24 -47.01
CA TYR A 585 18.17 36.37 -46.84
C TYR A 585 17.31 36.63 -48.09
N LYS A 586 17.87 36.51 -49.30
CA LYS A 586 17.12 36.59 -50.55
C LYS A 586 16.10 35.45 -50.67
N HIS A 587 16.52 34.22 -50.38
CA HIS A 587 15.64 33.05 -50.41
C HIS A 587 14.44 33.20 -49.47
N PHE A 588 14.66 33.60 -48.20
CA PHE A 588 13.56 33.81 -47.24
C PHE A 588 12.69 35.04 -47.54
N LYS A 589 13.24 36.04 -48.26
CA LYS A 589 12.47 37.17 -48.78
C LYS A 589 11.52 36.72 -49.89
N GLU A 590 11.96 35.81 -50.76
CA GLU A 590 11.15 35.24 -51.83
C GLU A 590 10.12 34.22 -51.31
N SER A 591 10.47 33.41 -50.29
CA SER A 591 9.56 32.43 -49.67
C SER A 591 8.55 33.02 -48.67
N ASN A 592 8.69 34.31 -48.32
CA ASN A 592 7.78 35.07 -47.44
C ASN A 592 7.64 34.50 -46.00
N GLN A 593 8.61 33.69 -45.54
CA GLN A 593 8.65 33.14 -44.19
C GLN A 593 9.31 34.14 -43.22
N LYS A 594 8.47 34.90 -42.53
CA LYS A 594 8.93 36.03 -41.70
C LYS A 594 9.63 35.63 -40.42
N ASP A 595 9.14 34.60 -39.72
CA ASP A 595 9.71 34.16 -38.43
C ASP A 595 11.11 33.56 -38.61
N GLU A 596 11.26 32.76 -39.66
CA GLU A 596 12.51 32.16 -40.10
C GLU A 596 13.55 33.21 -40.53
N ARG A 597 13.09 34.26 -41.21
CA ARG A 597 13.93 35.42 -41.59
C ARG A 597 14.40 36.22 -40.37
N VAL A 598 13.61 36.30 -39.29
CA VAL A 598 14.06 36.94 -38.03
C VAL A 598 15.20 36.15 -37.42
N LEU A 599 15.03 34.84 -37.29
CA LEU A 599 16.04 33.95 -36.71
C LEU A 599 17.36 33.98 -37.51
N LEU A 600 17.28 34.05 -38.85
CA LEU A 600 18.47 34.22 -39.70
C LEU A 600 19.17 35.57 -39.44
N LEU A 601 18.42 36.65 -39.25
CA LEU A 601 19.01 37.97 -38.97
C LEU A 601 19.60 38.07 -37.57
N GLU A 602 18.98 37.44 -36.57
CA GLU A 602 19.54 37.33 -35.22
C GLU A 602 20.87 36.55 -35.28
N ALA A 603 20.92 35.41 -36.00
CA ALA A 603 22.15 34.65 -36.21
C ALA A 603 23.21 35.40 -37.03
N TRP A 604 22.81 36.18 -38.04
CA TRP A 604 23.73 37.03 -38.80
C TRP A 604 24.27 38.19 -37.95
N GLN A 605 23.46 38.72 -37.04
CA GLN A 605 23.92 39.73 -36.09
C GLN A 605 24.95 39.14 -35.13
N GLU A 606 24.68 37.97 -34.54
CA GLU A 606 25.64 37.26 -33.68
C GLU A 606 26.96 37.03 -34.42
N PHE A 607 26.89 36.56 -35.68
CA PHE A 607 28.06 36.38 -36.53
C PHE A 607 28.87 37.67 -36.77
N GLU A 608 28.22 38.79 -37.11
CA GLU A 608 28.91 40.06 -37.33
C GLU A 608 29.41 40.70 -36.02
N THR A 609 28.83 40.36 -34.86
CA THR A 609 29.40 40.79 -33.57
C THR A 609 30.69 40.06 -33.22
N GLU A 610 30.85 38.81 -33.67
CA GLU A 610 32.05 38.00 -33.42
C GLU A 610 33.18 38.29 -34.42
N TYR A 611 32.85 38.50 -35.70
CA TYR A 611 33.84 38.60 -36.79
C TYR A 611 33.80 39.91 -37.60
N GLY A 612 32.81 40.77 -37.37
CA GLY A 612 32.52 41.95 -38.20
C GLY A 612 33.13 43.26 -37.69
N THR A 613 33.15 44.26 -38.57
CA THR A 613 33.48 45.65 -38.21
C THR A 613 32.22 46.41 -37.76
N SER A 614 32.40 47.50 -37.01
CA SER A 614 31.29 48.32 -36.46
C SER A 614 30.30 48.83 -37.54
N GLU A 615 30.74 48.96 -38.79
CA GLU A 615 29.89 49.34 -39.92
C GLU A 615 28.99 48.21 -40.40
N GLN A 616 29.47 46.97 -40.36
CA GLN A 616 28.75 45.78 -40.81
C GLN A 616 27.67 45.38 -39.79
N ILE A 617 27.97 45.53 -38.50
CA ILE A 617 26.98 45.35 -37.41
C ILE A 617 25.80 46.30 -37.60
N LYS A 618 26.08 47.58 -37.87
CA LYS A 618 25.04 48.59 -38.13
C LYS A 618 24.21 48.27 -39.38
N ALA A 619 24.82 47.70 -40.42
CA ALA A 619 24.12 47.30 -41.63
C ALA A 619 23.14 46.13 -41.39
N VAL A 620 23.44 45.24 -40.44
CA VAL A 620 22.52 44.16 -40.02
C VAL A 620 21.45 44.68 -39.05
N GLU A 621 21.80 45.58 -38.13
CA GLU A 621 20.85 46.21 -37.21
C GLU A 621 19.71 46.95 -37.93
N VAL A 622 20.02 47.60 -39.06
CA VAL A 622 19.03 48.29 -39.88
C VAL A 622 18.00 47.29 -40.48
N LYS A 623 18.38 46.03 -40.67
CA LYS A 623 17.51 45.00 -41.27
C LYS A 623 16.61 44.29 -40.26
N LEU A 624 16.84 44.45 -38.95
CA LEU A 624 16.07 43.78 -37.89
C LEU A 624 14.58 44.21 -37.90
N PRO A 625 13.65 43.25 -37.75
CA PRO A 625 12.22 43.54 -37.76
C PRO A 625 11.73 44.13 -36.44
N LYS A 626 10.68 44.94 -36.52
CA LYS A 626 9.94 45.40 -35.33
C LYS A 626 8.82 44.42 -35.02
N ARG A 627 8.76 43.94 -33.77
CA ARG A 627 7.67 43.09 -33.25
C ARG A 627 6.42 43.94 -33.04
N VAL A 628 5.35 43.69 -33.80
CA VAL A 628 4.08 44.42 -33.68
C VAL A 628 2.97 43.47 -33.28
N LYS A 629 2.19 43.84 -32.25
CA LYS A 629 1.00 43.09 -31.83
C LYS A 629 -0.13 43.32 -32.83
N LYS A 630 -0.66 42.24 -33.42
CA LYS A 630 -1.86 42.27 -34.26
C LYS A 630 -2.93 41.37 -33.64
N ARG A 631 -4.20 41.71 -33.88
CA ARG A 631 -5.35 40.94 -33.39
C ARG A 631 -6.03 40.29 -34.60
N ARG A 632 -6.21 38.97 -34.56
CA ARG A 632 -7.00 38.24 -35.57
C ARG A 632 -8.23 37.65 -34.91
N GLN A 633 -9.35 37.71 -35.61
CA GLN A 633 -10.59 37.09 -35.16
C GLN A 633 -10.60 35.63 -35.66
N LEU A 634 -10.80 34.69 -34.75
CA LEU A 634 -11.05 33.28 -35.09
C LEU A 634 -12.51 33.10 -35.51
N GLU A 635 -12.82 31.99 -36.19
CA GLU A 635 -14.16 31.68 -36.68
C GLU A 635 -15.22 31.59 -35.56
N ASN A 636 -14.80 31.45 -34.30
CA ASN A 636 -15.68 31.48 -33.11
C ASN A 636 -15.89 32.88 -32.51
N GLY A 637 -15.43 33.96 -33.18
CA GLY A 637 -15.66 35.35 -32.78
C GLY A 637 -14.76 35.86 -31.65
N SER A 638 -13.90 35.03 -31.07
CA SER A 638 -12.84 35.43 -30.12
C SER A 638 -11.64 36.03 -30.85
N TRP A 639 -11.04 37.07 -30.25
CA TRP A 639 -9.83 37.71 -30.76
C TRP A 639 -8.59 37.06 -30.14
N GLU A 640 -7.71 36.51 -30.96
CA GLU A 640 -6.37 36.11 -30.54
C GLU A 640 -5.36 37.21 -30.88
N GLU A 641 -4.55 37.59 -29.88
CA GLU A 641 -3.40 38.46 -30.07
C GLU A 641 -2.23 37.60 -30.57
N TYR A 642 -1.75 37.87 -31.78
CA TYR A 642 -0.54 37.26 -32.31
C TYR A 642 0.51 38.33 -32.65
N PHE A 643 1.78 37.98 -32.54
CA PHE A 643 2.89 38.86 -32.90
C PHE A 643 3.20 38.69 -34.39
N ASP A 644 3.27 39.79 -35.14
CA ASP A 644 3.70 39.81 -36.54
C ASP A 644 4.97 40.66 -36.65
N TYR A 645 5.93 40.20 -37.44
CA TYR A 645 7.22 40.85 -37.65
C TYR A 645 7.16 41.72 -38.89
N ILE A 646 7.52 42.99 -38.76
CA ILE A 646 7.60 43.92 -39.89
C ILE A 646 9.08 44.27 -40.12
N PHE A 647 9.63 43.77 -41.22
CA PHE A 647 10.97 44.13 -41.67
C PHE A 647 10.96 45.56 -42.24
N PRO A 648 11.94 46.42 -41.88
CA PRO A 648 12.11 47.75 -42.45
C PRO A 648 12.21 47.73 -43.99
N ASP A 649 12.84 46.71 -44.56
CA ASP A 649 13.01 46.55 -46.02
C ASP A 649 11.70 46.24 -46.77
N ASP A 650 10.66 45.72 -46.10
CA ASP A 650 9.35 45.45 -46.72
C ASP A 650 8.40 46.67 -46.61
N GLN A 651 8.84 47.77 -45.98
CA GLN A 651 8.06 49.01 -45.87
C GLN A 651 7.87 49.73 -47.21
N ASP A 652 8.68 49.40 -48.22
CA ASP A 652 8.54 49.97 -49.57
C ASP A 652 7.27 49.50 -50.29
N GLN A 653 6.58 48.46 -49.81
CA GLN A 653 5.33 48.00 -50.40
C GLN A 653 4.06 48.70 -49.88
N LYS A 654 4.14 49.65 -48.92
CA LYS A 654 2.95 50.40 -48.47
C LYS A 654 3.20 51.92 -48.34
N PRO A 655 2.86 52.73 -49.36
CA PRO A 655 3.09 54.18 -49.36
C PRO A 655 2.28 54.97 -48.30
N ASN A 656 1.28 54.35 -47.66
CA ASN A 656 0.37 55.04 -46.72
C ASN A 656 0.99 55.35 -45.34
N LEU A 657 2.16 54.79 -45.00
CA LEU A 657 2.81 55.01 -43.69
C LEU A 657 3.68 56.28 -43.61
N LYS A 658 4.23 56.77 -44.73
CA LYS A 658 4.93 58.08 -44.76
C LYS A 658 4.00 59.24 -44.40
N LEU A 659 2.75 59.17 -44.87
CA LEU A 659 1.73 60.17 -44.54
C LEU A 659 1.38 60.18 -43.06
N LEU A 660 1.32 59.00 -42.43
CA LEU A 660 0.96 58.84 -41.02
C LEU A 660 2.11 59.23 -40.08
N ASN A 661 3.37 58.96 -40.46
CA ASN A 661 4.54 59.47 -39.75
C ASN A 661 4.67 61.00 -39.85
N MET A 662 4.39 61.58 -41.03
CA MET A 662 4.32 63.03 -41.19
C MET A 662 3.19 63.65 -40.35
N ALA A 663 2.03 62.98 -40.26
CA ALA A 663 0.93 63.40 -39.40
C ALA A 663 1.29 63.33 -37.91
N HIS A 664 2.06 62.32 -37.49
CA HIS A 664 2.51 62.20 -36.10
C HIS A 664 3.58 63.25 -35.74
N GLN A 665 4.51 63.53 -36.66
CA GLN A 665 5.48 64.62 -36.52
C GLN A 665 4.80 65.99 -36.53
N TRP A 666 3.75 66.17 -37.34
CA TRP A 666 2.93 67.37 -37.32
C TRP A 666 2.19 67.51 -36.00
N LYS A 667 1.62 66.43 -35.45
CA LYS A 667 0.98 66.44 -34.13
C LYS A 667 1.96 66.79 -33.00
N GLN A 668 3.18 66.24 -33.03
CA GLN A 668 4.24 66.58 -32.06
C GLN A 668 4.70 68.04 -32.20
N LYS A 669 4.82 68.56 -33.44
CA LYS A 669 5.11 69.98 -33.68
C LYS A 669 3.96 70.89 -33.20
N MET A 670 2.71 70.46 -33.38
CA MET A 670 1.54 71.19 -32.90
C MET A 670 1.41 71.17 -31.37
N GLU A 671 1.82 70.08 -30.71
CA GLU A 671 1.92 70.00 -29.24
C GLU A 671 3.08 70.85 -28.70
N ALA A 672 4.21 70.94 -29.41
CA ALA A 672 5.31 71.85 -29.07
C ALA A 672 4.89 73.33 -29.24
N MET A 673 4.23 73.69 -30.34
CA MET A 673 3.68 75.03 -30.55
C MET A 673 2.56 75.40 -29.55
N LYS A 674 1.78 74.41 -29.07
CA LYS A 674 0.81 74.64 -27.99
C LYS A 674 1.47 74.88 -26.64
N LYS A 675 2.62 74.27 -26.37
CA LYS A 675 3.42 74.52 -25.15
C LYS A 675 4.08 75.91 -25.18
N GLU A 676 4.57 76.35 -26.33
CA GLU A 676 5.15 77.70 -26.49
C GLU A 676 4.10 78.82 -26.36
N LYS A 677 2.86 78.60 -26.83
CA LYS A 677 1.75 79.57 -26.65
C LYS A 677 1.14 79.61 -25.24
N GLN A 678 1.55 78.74 -24.32
CA GLN A 678 1.14 78.78 -22.92
C GLN A 678 2.17 79.49 -22.02
N THR A 679 3.30 79.94 -22.57
CA THR A 679 4.41 80.57 -21.84
C THR A 679 4.68 82.02 -22.26
N ASP A 680 3.77 82.65 -23.01
CA ASP A 680 3.77 84.09 -23.32
C ASP A 680 2.52 84.78 -22.74
#